data_AF-A0A1I3NNW4-F1
#
_entry.id   AF-A0A1I3NNW4-F1
#
_cell.length_a   1.000
_cell.length_b   1.000
_cell.length_c   1.000
_cell.angle_alpha   90.00
_cell.angle_beta   90.00
_cell.angle_gamma   90.00
#
_symmetry.space_group_name_H-M   'P 1'
#
loop_
_entity.id
_entity.type
_entity.pdbx_description
1 polymer ?
#
loop_
_entity_poly.entity_id
_entity_poly.type
_entity_poly.pdbx_seq_one_letter_code
_entity_poly.pdbx_strand_id
1 'polypeptide(L)'
;MSVSLIANNSLYAYNGTLLNLLGIDVAFSVEASVSGVITDDDGSLAPGETASVAIEGGADEAMTYIGSGTASGLLSSTNIMAFSTGSGTDTQIYIYAPDGFPLLSGVVVSLNIDDTASFDLAPSTPGVVDGTSGDDDMDVYENDEDYEDDDGDRITDYKFLVQSGNDTIYGYAGNDTIHAGSGDDEIYGGTGNDIIFGGDGEDIISGGDGNDTIYGGELGFGGIEDEHQDRIDGGAGDDTIFAGDGDNIVYGGDGDDTIYAGDNNDYIVGGEGNDTITSGDGVDTIYGGADDDIIDGGDGDDTVYGGAGNDTWLAGETTSGSDNVFLEDGDDTAEFGYVTVGTDENVDGGDGNDTLSLDADVMAGLDLDVTLMEGGAAADIDIGGSDTLGNFTNFENILGNDGSNTLTGNSEANKLWGAEGADTLDGGAGDDILDGGAGSDTISGGDGDDTFIIGSAAEAGGDSITGGSGPDDTTDIDTVDLSSIDPDSYTINATEDPLDSGALTGTVNFDTGEVLSFSGIEIICFTKGTEIITSEGPVAVENLKTGDLVMTMDHGMQPLRWMGRKKLNSIDLEASPKLKPIKIAAGALGNGTPLNDLMVSRQHRILVRSAIADRMFGVQEILVAAIKLVGHPGIEVVEDAESVEYFHMLFDQHEIVFSNGAATESLFTGPEALKAVSEDARAEILELFPDIATQTALLPARHIPQKGGMVKRFVERHAKNNKALMS
;
A
#
# COMPACT_ATOMS: atom_id res chain seq x y z
N MET A 1 46.14 -45.61 -26.02
CA MET A 1 46.06 -46.96 -26.65
C MET A 1 47.31 -47.75 -26.30
N SER A 2 47.26 -48.69 -25.38
CA SER A 2 46.14 -49.09 -24.50
C SER A 2 46.73 -49.69 -23.21
N VAL A 3 46.19 -49.55 -22.00
CA VAL A 3 44.84 -49.14 -21.52
C VAL A 3 44.35 -47.77 -22.03
N SER A 4 43.03 -47.60 -22.10
CA SER A 4 42.40 -46.33 -22.48
C SER A 4 42.14 -45.49 -21.25
N LEU A 5 42.50 -44.22 -21.30
CA LEU A 5 41.59 -43.22 -20.73
C LEU A 5 40.49 -42.99 -21.77
N ILE A 6 39.26 -42.84 -21.31
CA ILE A 6 38.22 -42.08 -22.01
C ILE A 6 38.45 -40.58 -21.68
N ALA A 7 37.65 -39.65 -22.20
CA ALA A 7 37.77 -38.25 -21.80
C ALA A 7 37.42 -38.07 -20.30
N ASN A 8 37.95 -36.99 -19.72
CA ASN A 8 37.73 -36.47 -18.37
C ASN A 8 38.07 -37.45 -17.22
N ASN A 9 39.09 -37.10 -16.43
CA ASN A 9 39.46 -37.79 -15.19
C ASN A 9 40.36 -36.84 -14.39
N SER A 10 39.86 -36.30 -13.29
CA SER A 10 40.62 -35.54 -12.29
C SER A 10 40.72 -36.36 -11.00
N LEU A 11 41.74 -36.07 -10.17
CA LEU A 11 42.05 -36.86 -8.97
C LEU A 11 42.22 -35.91 -7.77
N TYR A 12 41.32 -36.03 -6.80
CA TYR A 12 41.34 -35.22 -5.58
C TYR A 12 41.65 -36.07 -4.33
N ALA A 13 41.95 -35.40 -3.22
CA ALA A 13 42.42 -36.02 -1.99
C ALA A 13 41.81 -35.33 -0.75
N TYR A 14 41.45 -36.14 0.24
CA TYR A 14 40.77 -35.71 1.48
C TYR A 14 41.47 -34.54 2.19
N ASN A 15 40.77 -33.41 2.35
CA ASN A 15 41.35 -32.14 2.81
C ASN A 15 41.34 -31.98 4.34
N GLY A 16 42.18 -32.77 5.02
CA GLY A 16 42.43 -32.63 6.46
C GLY A 16 43.33 -31.43 6.83
N THR A 17 42.80 -30.20 6.72
CA THR A 17 43.31 -28.95 7.35
C THR A 17 44.84 -28.72 7.40
N LEU A 18 45.57 -28.82 6.26
CA LEU A 18 46.92 -28.21 6.18
C LEU A 18 47.50 -27.87 4.78
N LEU A 19 46.82 -28.15 3.65
CA LEU A 19 47.50 -28.15 2.35
C LEU A 19 47.72 -26.77 1.68
N ASN A 20 46.87 -25.77 1.94
CA ASN A 20 46.76 -24.57 1.09
C ASN A 20 47.88 -23.51 1.22
N LEU A 21 49.06 -23.87 1.74
CA LEU A 21 50.18 -22.95 1.99
C LEU A 21 51.49 -23.31 1.24
N LEU A 22 51.51 -24.37 0.43
CA LEU A 22 52.77 -24.93 -0.09
C LEU A 22 52.91 -25.13 -1.61
N GLY A 23 51.85 -24.93 -2.41
CA GLY A 23 51.90 -24.88 -3.88
C GLY A 23 52.72 -26.00 -4.54
N ILE A 24 52.12 -27.18 -4.75
CA ILE A 24 52.82 -28.39 -5.21
C ILE A 24 52.16 -28.96 -6.46
N ASP A 25 52.84 -28.86 -7.61
CA ASP A 25 52.46 -29.58 -8.83
C ASP A 25 52.79 -31.08 -8.70
N VAL A 26 51.84 -31.94 -9.10
CA VAL A 26 52.01 -33.40 -9.17
C VAL A 26 52.14 -33.82 -10.63
N ALA A 27 53.15 -34.63 -10.95
CA ALA A 27 53.40 -35.11 -12.32
C ALA A 27 53.71 -36.61 -12.35
N PHE A 28 52.97 -37.35 -13.17
CA PHE A 28 53.02 -38.82 -13.24
C PHE A 28 53.94 -39.34 -14.36
N SER A 29 54.63 -40.45 -14.12
CA SER A 29 55.35 -41.21 -15.16
C SER A 29 55.46 -42.69 -14.77
N VAL A 30 55.54 -43.59 -15.76
CA VAL A 30 55.45 -45.04 -15.57
C VAL A 30 56.69 -45.77 -16.12
N GLU A 31 57.36 -46.55 -15.27
CA GLU A 31 58.19 -47.69 -15.67
C GLU A 31 57.72 -48.94 -14.93
N ALA A 32 57.48 -50.04 -15.65
CA ALA A 32 56.87 -51.24 -15.09
C ALA A 32 57.89 -52.37 -14.83
N SER A 33 57.99 -52.85 -13.58
CA SER A 33 58.23 -54.28 -13.32
C SER A 33 58.07 -54.75 -11.85
N VAL A 34 57.00 -55.53 -11.62
CA VAL A 34 57.01 -56.83 -10.92
C VAL A 34 57.32 -56.92 -9.40
N SER A 35 56.27 -57.27 -8.65
CA SER A 35 56.27 -58.15 -7.44
C SER A 35 56.83 -57.63 -6.10
N GLY A 36 55.91 -57.22 -5.21
CA GLY A 36 56.12 -57.12 -3.75
C GLY A 36 54.85 -57.49 -2.96
N VAL A 37 54.98 -57.97 -1.72
CA VAL A 37 53.85 -58.30 -0.81
C VAL A 37 53.92 -57.39 0.41
N ILE A 38 52.77 -56.95 0.92
CA ILE A 38 52.65 -56.08 2.10
C ILE A 38 52.02 -56.82 3.30
N THR A 39 52.51 -56.43 4.48
CA THR A 39 51.96 -56.61 5.83
C THR A 39 52.29 -55.31 6.60
N ASP A 40 51.71 -55.11 7.79
CA ASP A 40 51.14 -53.82 8.17
C ASP A 40 51.59 -53.28 9.56
N ASP A 41 50.71 -52.54 10.25
CA ASP A 41 50.92 -51.52 11.32
C ASP A 41 51.49 -52.02 12.68
N ASP A 42 51.57 -51.13 13.69
CA ASP A 42 51.77 -51.41 15.13
C ASP A 42 53.24 -51.63 15.59
N GLY A 43 54.16 -50.81 15.05
CA GLY A 43 55.29 -50.32 15.88
C GLY A 43 56.56 -51.17 15.94
N SER A 44 57.23 -51.33 14.79
CA SER A 44 58.62 -51.84 14.63
C SER A 44 58.84 -53.35 14.81
N LEU A 45 58.57 -54.09 13.74
CA LEU A 45 59.02 -55.47 13.57
C LEU A 45 60.54 -55.57 13.50
N ALA A 46 61.14 -56.46 14.29
CA ALA A 46 62.52 -56.89 14.06
C ALA A 46 62.59 -57.70 12.74
N PRO A 47 63.76 -57.78 12.06
CA PRO A 47 63.88 -58.51 10.79
C PRO A 47 63.55 -60.00 10.90
N GLY A 48 62.28 -60.36 10.65
CA GLY A 48 61.76 -61.74 10.70
C GLY A 48 60.44 -61.95 11.45
N GLU A 49 59.77 -60.92 11.95
CA GLU A 49 58.44 -61.01 12.58
C GLU A 49 57.33 -60.42 11.69
N THR A 50 56.05 -60.55 12.08
CA THR A 50 54.85 -60.10 11.34
C THR A 50 53.86 -59.41 12.29
N ALA A 51 53.27 -58.29 11.88
CA ALA A 51 52.22 -57.58 12.59
C ALA A 51 50.84 -57.78 11.93
N SER A 52 49.82 -57.06 12.42
CA SER A 52 48.44 -57.07 11.92
C SER A 52 47.71 -55.79 12.35
N VAL A 53 47.21 -54.96 11.44
CA VAL A 53 46.30 -53.86 11.82
C VAL A 53 44.98 -54.44 12.30
N ALA A 54 44.36 -53.77 13.27
CA ALA A 54 42.91 -53.81 13.45
C ALA A 54 42.40 -52.36 13.45
N ILE A 55 41.98 -51.87 12.27
CA ILE A 55 41.09 -50.72 12.17
C ILE A 55 39.67 -51.28 12.19
N GLU A 56 38.89 -50.93 13.22
CA GLU A 56 37.48 -51.33 13.32
C GLU A 56 36.61 -50.41 12.46
N GLY A 57 36.55 -50.70 11.15
CA GLY A 57 35.53 -50.16 10.24
C GLY A 57 34.15 -50.80 10.45
N GLY A 58 33.14 -50.27 9.75
CA GLY A 58 31.78 -50.80 9.75
C GLY A 58 31.69 -52.24 9.26
N ALA A 59 30.58 -52.92 9.55
CA ALA A 59 30.47 -54.39 9.42
C ALA A 59 30.55 -54.94 7.98
N ASP A 60 30.43 -54.10 6.96
CA ASP A 60 30.34 -54.49 5.55
C ASP A 60 31.44 -53.90 4.64
N GLU A 61 32.33 -53.04 5.15
CA GLU A 61 33.42 -52.43 4.35
C GLU A 61 34.73 -53.25 4.39
N ALA A 62 34.97 -54.01 3.32
CA ALA A 62 36.20 -54.79 3.16
C ALA A 62 37.37 -53.95 2.61
N MET A 63 38.10 -53.28 3.51
CA MET A 63 39.35 -52.56 3.20
C MET A 63 40.34 -53.43 2.40
N THR A 64 40.64 -53.00 1.17
CA THR A 64 41.52 -53.68 0.22
C THR A 64 42.81 -52.89 0.04
N TYR A 65 43.96 -53.52 0.29
CA TYR A 65 45.26 -52.91 -0.03
C TYR A 65 45.51 -52.95 -1.54
N ILE A 66 45.76 -51.79 -2.16
CA ILE A 66 45.85 -51.64 -3.63
C ILE A 66 47.25 -51.22 -4.14
N GLY A 67 48.11 -50.65 -3.28
CA GLY A 67 49.44 -50.23 -3.72
C GLY A 67 50.31 -49.59 -2.65
N SER A 68 51.61 -49.44 -2.93
CA SER A 68 52.56 -48.73 -2.07
C SER A 68 53.68 -48.12 -2.88
N GLY A 69 54.36 -47.14 -2.30
CA GLY A 69 55.44 -46.40 -2.95
C GLY A 69 56.38 -45.72 -1.97
N THR A 70 57.29 -44.91 -2.51
CA THR A 70 58.19 -44.05 -1.72
C THR A 70 58.18 -42.64 -2.29
N ALA A 71 57.50 -41.72 -1.59
CA ALA A 71 57.57 -40.30 -1.90
C ALA A 71 58.98 -39.79 -1.58
N SER A 72 59.63 -39.09 -2.51
CA SER A 72 61.03 -38.67 -2.37
C SER A 72 61.19 -37.17 -2.57
N GLY A 73 61.54 -36.46 -1.50
CA GLY A 73 61.87 -35.03 -1.51
C GLY A 73 63.37 -34.77 -1.57
N LEU A 74 63.76 -33.49 -1.58
CA LEU A 74 65.16 -33.07 -1.71
C LEU A 74 66.06 -33.46 -0.52
N LEU A 75 65.48 -33.89 0.62
CA LEU A 75 66.18 -34.14 1.88
C LEU A 75 65.82 -35.48 2.58
N SER A 76 64.72 -36.14 2.21
CA SER A 76 64.27 -37.42 2.79
C SER A 76 63.28 -38.14 1.87
N SER A 77 63.03 -39.42 2.14
CA SER A 77 62.00 -40.24 1.49
C SER A 77 61.04 -40.83 2.53
N THR A 78 59.73 -40.72 2.30
CA THR A 78 58.67 -41.28 3.15
C THR A 78 58.03 -42.49 2.45
N ASN A 79 57.81 -43.58 3.17
CA ASN A 79 57.03 -44.73 2.67
C ASN A 79 55.54 -44.37 2.66
N ILE A 80 54.83 -44.75 1.60
CA ILE A 80 53.38 -44.54 1.49
C ILE A 80 52.66 -45.84 1.13
N MET A 81 51.44 -46.01 1.63
CA MET A 81 50.55 -47.14 1.35
C MET A 81 49.18 -46.62 0.92
N ALA A 82 48.55 -47.30 -0.05
CA ALA A 82 47.24 -46.97 -0.59
C ALA A 82 46.29 -48.15 -0.37
N PHE A 83 45.10 -47.83 0.15
CA PHE A 83 44.02 -48.76 0.44
C PHE A 83 42.72 -48.23 -0.18
N SER A 84 41.76 -49.10 -0.43
CA SER A 84 40.40 -48.71 -0.84
C SER A 84 39.33 -49.39 0.02
N THR A 85 38.27 -48.67 0.36
CA THR A 85 37.04 -49.27 0.90
C THR A 85 36.12 -49.73 -0.24
N GLY A 86 35.20 -50.63 0.06
CA GLY A 86 34.13 -51.02 -0.86
C GLY A 86 34.54 -51.85 -2.10
N SER A 87 33.56 -52.05 -2.97
CA SER A 87 33.74 -52.60 -4.33
C SER A 87 32.55 -52.21 -5.21
N GLY A 88 32.69 -51.14 -6.00
CA GLY A 88 31.61 -50.60 -6.83
C GLY A 88 32.04 -49.30 -7.49
N THR A 89 31.07 -48.45 -7.84
CA THR A 89 31.28 -47.02 -8.15
C THR A 89 31.78 -46.27 -6.91
N ASP A 90 31.21 -46.56 -5.74
CA ASP A 90 31.62 -45.96 -4.46
C ASP A 90 32.85 -46.68 -3.87
N THR A 91 34.04 -46.26 -4.28
CA THR A 91 35.33 -46.85 -3.87
C THR A 91 36.32 -45.77 -3.45
N GLN A 92 36.29 -45.38 -2.18
CA GLN A 92 37.15 -44.33 -1.63
C GLN A 92 38.61 -44.80 -1.49
N ILE A 93 39.59 -43.95 -1.82
CA ILE A 93 41.03 -44.28 -1.78
C ILE A 93 41.75 -43.53 -0.66
N TYR A 94 42.32 -44.30 0.28
CA TYR A 94 43.04 -43.80 1.44
C TYR A 94 44.56 -43.91 1.26
N ILE A 95 45.26 -42.77 1.31
CA ILE A 95 46.74 -42.71 1.25
C ILE A 95 47.32 -42.48 2.65
N TYR A 96 48.02 -43.49 3.18
CA TYR A 96 48.64 -43.46 4.50
C TYR A 96 50.16 -43.21 4.41
N ALA A 97 50.65 -42.23 5.19
CA ALA A 97 52.06 -41.82 5.25
C ALA A 97 52.49 -41.61 6.73
N PRO A 98 53.07 -42.62 7.41
CA PRO A 98 53.25 -42.60 8.87
C PRO A 98 54.20 -41.52 9.40
N ASP A 99 55.19 -41.11 8.59
CA ASP A 99 56.14 -40.04 8.95
C ASP A 99 55.69 -38.64 8.45
N GLY A 100 54.55 -38.56 7.75
CA GLY A 100 54.07 -37.36 7.07
C GLY A 100 54.83 -37.00 5.78
N PHE A 101 54.29 -36.06 5.01
CA PHE A 101 54.96 -35.52 3.83
C PHE A 101 56.02 -34.48 4.23
N PRO A 102 57.23 -34.49 3.62
CA PRO A 102 58.28 -33.53 3.96
C PRO A 102 57.89 -32.10 3.52
N LEU A 103 58.03 -31.14 4.45
CA LEU A 103 57.56 -29.75 4.38
C LEU A 103 58.30 -28.85 3.34
N LEU A 104 58.28 -29.22 2.06
CA LEU A 104 58.84 -28.43 0.95
C LEU A 104 57.95 -28.53 -0.29
N SER A 105 57.80 -27.42 -1.02
CA SER A 105 57.15 -27.40 -2.33
C SER A 105 57.86 -28.33 -3.33
N GLY A 106 57.08 -29.00 -4.19
CA GLY A 106 57.60 -29.86 -5.28
C GLY A 106 57.89 -31.32 -4.89
N VAL A 107 57.14 -31.91 -3.95
CA VAL A 107 57.21 -33.36 -3.68
C VAL A 107 56.43 -34.13 -4.74
N VAL A 108 57.12 -34.94 -5.54
CA VAL A 108 56.48 -35.86 -6.49
C VAL A 108 56.17 -37.19 -5.80
N VAL A 109 54.90 -37.59 -5.87
CA VAL A 109 54.42 -38.91 -5.44
C VAL A 109 54.30 -39.81 -6.68
N SER A 110 54.67 -41.09 -6.53
CA SER A 110 54.50 -42.09 -7.59
C SER A 110 53.89 -43.35 -6.98
N LEU A 111 52.67 -43.65 -7.41
CA LEU A 111 51.91 -44.84 -7.05
C LEU A 111 52.03 -45.87 -8.17
N ASN A 112 52.01 -47.15 -7.80
CA ASN A 112 52.06 -48.28 -8.72
C ASN A 112 50.96 -49.27 -8.31
N ILE A 113 49.90 -49.35 -9.13
CA ILE A 113 48.68 -50.11 -8.87
C ILE A 113 48.75 -51.39 -9.72
N ASP A 114 48.50 -52.56 -9.12
CA ASP A 114 48.46 -53.83 -9.86
C ASP A 114 47.10 -54.00 -10.57
N ASP A 115 47.16 -54.26 -11.88
CA ASP A 115 46.05 -54.14 -12.84
C ASP A 115 45.01 -55.28 -12.73
N THR A 116 43.74 -54.94 -12.49
CA THR A 116 42.57 -55.80 -12.81
C THR A 116 41.21 -55.10 -12.77
N ALA A 117 41.06 -53.97 -12.07
CA ALA A 117 39.82 -53.20 -12.02
C ALA A 117 39.73 -52.18 -13.17
N SER A 118 38.61 -52.18 -13.89
CA SER A 118 38.22 -51.09 -14.79
C SER A 118 37.24 -50.19 -14.06
N PHE A 119 37.56 -48.91 -13.96
CA PHE A 119 36.73 -47.87 -13.38
C PHE A 119 36.38 -46.91 -14.51
N ASP A 120 35.09 -46.72 -14.80
CA ASP A 120 34.61 -45.67 -15.70
C ASP A 120 34.02 -44.58 -14.80
N LEU A 121 34.72 -43.45 -14.71
CA LEU A 121 34.08 -42.18 -14.43
C LEU A 121 33.72 -41.61 -15.78
N ALA A 122 32.44 -41.66 -16.14
CA ALA A 122 31.94 -40.73 -17.13
C ALA A 122 32.03 -39.34 -16.51
N PRO A 123 32.44 -38.30 -17.25
CA PRO A 123 31.94 -36.98 -16.92
C PRO A 123 30.42 -37.00 -17.15
N SER A 124 29.65 -36.52 -16.18
CA SER A 124 28.53 -35.67 -16.57
C SER A 124 29.13 -34.56 -17.45
N THR A 125 28.64 -34.43 -18.67
CA THR A 125 28.60 -33.11 -19.27
C THR A 125 27.55 -32.32 -18.51
N PRO A 126 27.76 -31.03 -18.22
CA PRO A 126 26.68 -30.20 -17.69
C PRO A 126 25.45 -30.36 -18.58
N GLY A 127 24.33 -30.67 -17.94
CA GLY A 127 23.25 -31.47 -18.47
C GLY A 127 21.97 -30.68 -18.64
N VAL A 128 21.08 -31.20 -19.48
CA VAL A 128 19.66 -30.90 -19.35
C VAL A 128 19.10 -32.00 -18.46
N VAL A 129 18.42 -31.63 -17.38
CA VAL A 129 17.75 -32.55 -16.45
C VAL A 129 16.24 -32.37 -16.62
N ASP A 130 15.59 -33.36 -17.23
CA ASP A 130 14.15 -33.33 -17.52
C ASP A 130 13.33 -33.96 -16.38
N GLY A 131 12.53 -33.15 -15.69
CA GLY A 131 11.46 -33.56 -14.77
C GLY A 131 10.26 -34.21 -15.48
N THR A 132 9.19 -34.53 -14.75
CA THR A 132 8.10 -35.39 -15.27
C THR A 132 6.80 -34.66 -15.65
N SER A 133 5.72 -34.86 -14.88
CA SER A 133 4.43 -34.16 -14.99
C SER A 133 3.61 -34.35 -13.71
N GLY A 134 4.26 -34.28 -12.56
CA GLY A 134 3.65 -34.22 -11.24
C GLY A 134 4.64 -34.52 -10.12
N ASP A 135 4.71 -33.60 -9.16
CA ASP A 135 5.41 -33.66 -7.86
C ASP A 135 6.80 -34.34 -7.92
N ASP A 136 7.80 -33.69 -8.52
CA ASP A 136 9.20 -34.13 -8.60
C ASP A 136 10.11 -33.54 -7.50
N ASP A 137 11.14 -34.29 -7.08
CA ASP A 137 12.07 -33.97 -5.98
C ASP A 137 13.51 -34.00 -6.52
N MET A 138 13.91 -32.90 -7.17
CA MET A 138 15.15 -32.71 -7.93
C MET A 138 16.26 -32.14 -7.03
N ASP A 139 16.78 -32.99 -6.15
CA ASP A 139 17.80 -32.65 -5.14
C ASP A 139 19.11 -33.46 -5.30
N VAL A 140 20.18 -32.88 -4.75
CA VAL A 140 21.54 -33.43 -4.66
C VAL A 140 21.98 -33.69 -3.20
N TYR A 141 21.21 -33.23 -2.20
CA TYR A 141 21.58 -33.27 -0.78
C TYR A 141 20.95 -34.41 0.05
N GLU A 142 19.79 -34.94 -0.32
CA GLU A 142 19.15 -36.08 0.36
C GLU A 142 19.79 -37.45 0.03
N ASN A 143 19.48 -38.44 0.86
CA ASN A 143 20.40 -39.55 1.10
C ASN A 143 20.20 -40.78 0.16
N ASP A 144 21.32 -41.21 -0.45
CA ASP A 144 21.59 -42.45 -1.22
C ASP A 144 21.17 -42.52 -2.71
N GLU A 145 20.27 -41.69 -3.25
CA GLU A 145 19.94 -41.65 -4.70
C GLU A 145 19.58 -40.22 -5.19
N ASP A 146 20.57 -39.36 -5.51
CA ASP A 146 20.38 -38.04 -6.16
C ASP A 146 19.70 -38.15 -7.55
N TYR A 147 18.96 -37.13 -7.99
CA TYR A 147 18.00 -37.22 -9.12
C TYR A 147 18.66 -37.62 -10.46
N GLU A 148 18.05 -38.58 -11.17
CA GLU A 148 18.47 -39.07 -12.51
C GLU A 148 17.24 -39.20 -13.41
N ASP A 149 17.27 -38.56 -14.58
CA ASP A 149 16.11 -38.47 -15.49
C ASP A 149 15.88 -39.72 -16.38
N ASP A 150 14.88 -39.65 -17.27
CA ASP A 150 14.46 -40.79 -18.12
C ASP A 150 15.45 -41.10 -19.28
N ASP A 151 16.43 -40.23 -19.57
CA ASP A 151 17.55 -40.47 -20.50
C ASP A 151 18.90 -40.77 -19.77
N GLY A 152 19.03 -40.37 -18.50
CA GLY A 152 20.08 -40.75 -17.55
C GLY A 152 21.04 -39.64 -17.13
N ASP A 153 20.65 -38.37 -17.27
CA ASP A 153 21.44 -37.21 -16.82
C ASP A 153 21.01 -36.76 -15.39
N ARG A 154 21.90 -36.05 -14.68
CA ARG A 154 21.82 -35.69 -13.23
C ARG A 154 22.35 -34.28 -13.01
N ILE A 155 21.82 -33.56 -12.02
CA ILE A 155 22.35 -32.28 -11.52
C ILE A 155 23.78 -32.49 -10.95
N THR A 156 24.67 -31.51 -11.08
CA THR A 156 26.13 -31.72 -10.95
C THR A 156 26.84 -31.12 -9.73
N ASP A 157 26.15 -30.71 -8.65
CA ASP A 157 26.84 -30.40 -7.38
C ASP A 157 27.53 -31.64 -6.76
N TYR A 158 28.83 -31.72 -6.95
CA TYR A 158 29.69 -32.51 -6.07
C TYR A 158 30.39 -31.61 -5.04
N LYS A 159 29.73 -31.38 -3.89
CA LYS A 159 30.20 -30.69 -2.65
C LYS A 159 31.54 -31.20 -2.06
N PHE A 160 32.28 -32.05 -2.76
CA PHE A 160 33.62 -32.56 -2.43
C PHE A 160 34.62 -32.69 -3.62
N LEU A 161 34.25 -32.29 -4.85
CA LEU A 161 35.10 -32.30 -6.04
C LEU A 161 34.99 -30.97 -6.80
N VAL A 162 36.09 -30.50 -7.40
CA VAL A 162 36.11 -29.20 -8.10
C VAL A 162 35.56 -29.34 -9.52
N GLN A 163 34.25 -29.60 -9.61
CA GLN A 163 33.42 -29.54 -10.81
C GLN A 163 32.03 -29.03 -10.40
N SER A 164 31.94 -27.73 -10.08
CA SER A 164 30.74 -26.94 -10.36
C SER A 164 30.42 -27.05 -11.87
N GLY A 165 29.15 -27.02 -12.27
CA GLY A 165 28.76 -27.28 -13.64
C GLY A 165 27.41 -26.69 -14.01
N ASN A 166 27.43 -25.71 -14.92
CA ASN A 166 26.29 -25.04 -15.55
C ASN A 166 25.23 -26.02 -16.11
N ASP A 167 24.24 -26.38 -15.30
CA ASP A 167 23.16 -27.30 -15.66
C ASP A 167 21.91 -26.54 -16.16
N THR A 168 20.93 -27.28 -16.68
CA THR A 168 19.67 -26.73 -17.17
C THR A 168 18.53 -27.64 -16.72
N ILE A 169 17.61 -27.15 -15.89
CA ILE A 169 16.65 -28.00 -15.15
C ILE A 169 15.22 -27.60 -15.52
N TYR A 170 14.34 -28.59 -15.74
CA TYR A 170 12.93 -28.39 -16.08
C TYR A 170 12.01 -29.26 -15.22
N GLY A 171 11.24 -28.71 -14.27
CA GLY A 171 10.19 -29.46 -13.55
C GLY A 171 8.98 -29.82 -14.43
N TYR A 172 8.68 -28.93 -15.38
CA TYR A 172 7.56 -28.93 -16.32
C TYR A 172 6.18 -28.68 -15.73
N ALA A 173 5.72 -29.51 -14.80
CA ALA A 173 4.34 -29.43 -14.30
C ALA A 173 4.13 -30.33 -13.07
N GLY A 174 4.08 -29.75 -11.88
CA GLY A 174 3.87 -30.50 -10.65
C GLY A 174 3.71 -29.62 -9.43
N ASN A 175 4.47 -29.94 -8.40
CA ASN A 175 4.62 -29.19 -7.17
C ASN A 175 6.03 -29.54 -6.72
N ASP A 176 6.98 -29.01 -7.48
CA ASP A 176 8.30 -29.60 -7.65
C ASP A 176 9.29 -28.94 -6.69
N THR A 177 10.39 -29.61 -6.36
CA THR A 177 11.45 -29.06 -5.50
C THR A 177 12.77 -29.20 -6.22
N ILE A 178 13.49 -28.10 -6.40
CA ILE A 178 14.71 -28.02 -7.24
C ILE A 178 15.85 -27.44 -6.41
N HIS A 179 17.02 -28.11 -6.41
CA HIS A 179 18.28 -27.55 -5.93
C HIS A 179 19.35 -27.75 -7.03
N ALA A 180 19.82 -26.68 -7.67
CA ALA A 180 20.83 -26.78 -8.74
C ALA A 180 22.27 -26.91 -8.18
N GLY A 181 22.58 -26.10 -7.18
CA GLY A 181 23.63 -26.32 -6.20
C GLY A 181 24.95 -25.59 -6.44
N SER A 182 25.60 -25.77 -7.59
CA SER A 182 26.90 -25.12 -7.86
C SER A 182 27.23 -25.07 -9.35
N GLY A 183 26.97 -23.93 -9.98
CA GLY A 183 27.12 -23.68 -11.42
C GLY A 183 26.66 -22.26 -11.72
N ASP A 184 26.70 -21.84 -12.99
CA ASP A 184 25.86 -20.71 -13.42
C ASP A 184 24.71 -21.35 -14.22
N ASP A 185 23.58 -21.61 -13.55
CA ASP A 185 22.57 -22.62 -13.91
C ASP A 185 21.29 -22.00 -14.55
N GLU A 186 20.53 -22.79 -15.32
CA GLU A 186 19.32 -22.33 -16.06
C GLU A 186 18.08 -23.16 -15.65
N ILE A 187 17.29 -22.65 -14.71
CA ILE A 187 16.21 -23.39 -14.00
C ILE A 187 14.81 -22.92 -14.44
N TYR A 188 13.92 -23.89 -14.64
CA TYR A 188 12.50 -23.68 -14.92
C TYR A 188 11.63 -24.62 -14.07
N GLY A 189 10.77 -24.09 -13.20
CA GLY A 189 9.74 -24.85 -12.47
C GLY A 189 8.70 -25.41 -13.44
N GLY A 190 7.69 -24.61 -13.78
CA GLY A 190 6.87 -24.80 -14.98
C GLY A 190 5.41 -24.47 -14.79
N THR A 191 4.66 -25.35 -14.10
CA THR A 191 3.25 -25.12 -13.75
C THR A 191 2.89 -25.87 -12.47
N GLY A 192 2.58 -25.17 -11.39
CA GLY A 192 2.51 -25.83 -10.08
C GLY A 192 2.56 -24.86 -8.90
N ASN A 193 3.10 -25.34 -7.79
CA ASN A 193 3.61 -24.46 -6.73
C ASN A 193 4.94 -25.09 -6.34
N ASP A 194 6.00 -24.54 -6.91
CA ASP A 194 7.34 -25.12 -6.95
C ASP A 194 8.24 -24.42 -5.94
N ILE A 195 9.29 -25.11 -5.47
CA ILE A 195 10.29 -24.57 -4.54
C ILE A 195 11.65 -24.69 -5.21
N ILE A 196 12.30 -23.56 -5.48
CA ILE A 196 13.53 -23.50 -6.27
C ILE A 196 14.66 -22.90 -5.44
N PHE A 197 15.82 -23.55 -5.48
CA PHE A 197 17.10 -23.03 -5.02
C PHE A 197 18.09 -23.09 -6.19
N GLY A 198 18.72 -21.95 -6.51
CA GLY A 198 19.91 -21.88 -7.37
C GLY A 198 21.11 -22.53 -6.66
N GLY A 199 22.00 -21.74 -6.06
CA GLY A 199 22.94 -22.27 -5.05
C GLY A 199 24.21 -21.45 -4.79
N ASP A 200 25.20 -21.62 -5.67
CA ASP A 200 26.51 -20.94 -5.72
C ASP A 200 26.69 -20.54 -7.21
N GLY A 201 26.15 -19.40 -7.68
CA GLY A 201 26.03 -19.14 -9.14
C GLY A 201 25.66 -17.73 -9.64
N GLU A 202 25.89 -17.46 -10.94
CA GLU A 202 25.19 -16.37 -11.68
C GLU A 202 23.95 -16.98 -12.37
N ASP A 203 22.90 -17.28 -11.61
CA ASP A 203 21.81 -18.18 -12.04
C ASP A 203 20.68 -17.49 -12.83
N ILE A 204 19.97 -18.28 -13.64
CA ILE A 204 18.77 -17.85 -14.37
C ILE A 204 17.62 -18.74 -13.93
N ILE A 205 16.69 -18.19 -13.14
CA ILE A 205 15.58 -18.91 -12.53
C ILE A 205 14.25 -18.42 -13.08
N SER A 206 13.34 -19.34 -13.38
CA SER A 206 11.94 -19.05 -13.66
C SER A 206 11.00 -20.01 -12.93
N GLY A 207 9.99 -19.47 -12.23
CA GLY A 207 8.94 -20.26 -11.57
C GLY A 207 7.98 -20.85 -12.61
N GLY A 208 6.91 -20.12 -12.95
CA GLY A 208 6.01 -20.45 -14.05
C GLY A 208 4.54 -20.09 -13.82
N ASP A 209 3.61 -20.97 -14.24
CA ASP A 209 2.18 -20.85 -13.88
C ASP A 209 2.00 -21.36 -12.43
N GLY A 210 2.18 -20.54 -11.38
CA GLY A 210 2.19 -21.03 -10.00
C GLY A 210 1.95 -20.04 -8.85
N ASN A 211 2.23 -20.50 -7.62
CA ASN A 211 2.59 -19.64 -6.48
C ASN A 211 3.85 -20.30 -5.92
N ASP A 212 5.00 -19.85 -6.39
CA ASP A 212 6.28 -20.52 -6.24
C ASP A 212 7.07 -19.88 -5.09
N THR A 213 8.13 -20.55 -4.65
CA THR A 213 9.05 -20.02 -3.64
C THR A 213 10.48 -20.17 -4.14
N ILE A 214 11.08 -19.04 -4.53
CA ILE A 214 12.38 -19.00 -5.19
C ILE A 214 13.43 -18.44 -4.24
N TYR A 215 14.56 -19.13 -4.16
CA TYR A 215 15.79 -18.70 -3.52
C TYR A 215 16.89 -18.68 -4.59
N GLY A 216 17.62 -17.57 -4.71
CA GLY A 216 18.83 -17.50 -5.53
C GLY A 216 19.91 -18.45 -4.98
N GLY A 217 20.54 -18.08 -3.87
CA GLY A 217 21.62 -18.88 -3.26
C GLY A 217 21.22 -20.00 -2.26
N GLU A 218 22.22 -20.76 -1.78
CA GLU A 218 22.06 -21.77 -0.71
C GLU A 218 21.69 -21.11 0.64
N LEU A 219 20.76 -21.73 1.39
CA LEU A 219 20.36 -21.27 2.73
C LEU A 219 21.47 -21.50 3.77
N GLY A 220 22.23 -20.45 4.07
CA GLY A 220 23.36 -20.44 4.97
C GLY A 220 23.02 -20.39 6.48
N PHE A 221 24.03 -20.04 7.28
CA PHE A 221 23.95 -19.85 8.74
C PHE A 221 23.67 -18.39 9.15
N GLY A 222 23.08 -17.58 8.27
CA GLY A 222 22.69 -16.19 8.51
C GLY A 222 21.44 -15.75 7.75
N GLY A 223 21.42 -16.04 6.44
CA GLY A 223 20.32 -15.81 5.50
C GLY A 223 20.52 -16.75 4.30
N ILE A 224 20.33 -16.25 3.08
CA ILE A 224 21.04 -16.77 1.91
C ILE A 224 22.55 -16.42 2.08
N GLU A 225 23.47 -17.24 1.56
CA GLU A 225 24.91 -16.93 1.55
C GLU A 225 25.48 -17.06 0.11
N ASP A 226 25.04 -16.21 -0.82
CA ASP A 226 25.65 -16.01 -2.14
C ASP A 226 26.09 -14.52 -2.29
N GLU A 227 27.11 -14.23 -3.12
CA GLU A 227 27.66 -12.90 -3.46
C GLU A 227 27.59 -12.60 -4.99
N HIS A 228 26.87 -13.40 -5.79
CA HIS A 228 26.88 -13.34 -7.27
C HIS A 228 25.81 -12.40 -7.87
N GLN A 229 25.18 -12.74 -9.00
CA GLN A 229 24.24 -11.86 -9.74
C GLN A 229 23.17 -12.71 -10.44
N ASP A 230 22.04 -12.92 -9.77
CA ASP A 230 20.97 -13.77 -10.28
C ASP A 230 19.98 -13.02 -11.18
N ARG A 231 19.34 -13.77 -12.09
CA ARG A 231 18.15 -13.34 -12.82
C ARG A 231 16.97 -14.23 -12.46
N ILE A 232 16.02 -13.68 -11.72
CA ILE A 232 14.81 -14.39 -11.26
C ILE A 232 13.56 -13.82 -11.96
N ASP A 233 12.64 -14.71 -12.35
CA ASP A 233 11.42 -14.41 -13.13
C ASP A 233 10.30 -15.30 -12.54
N GLY A 234 9.52 -14.79 -11.57
CA GLY A 234 8.51 -15.56 -10.82
C GLY A 234 7.50 -16.24 -11.73
N GLY A 235 6.62 -15.44 -12.32
CA GLY A 235 5.81 -15.86 -13.47
C GLY A 235 4.35 -15.43 -13.43
N ALA A 236 3.48 -16.26 -12.85
CA ALA A 236 2.03 -16.09 -12.96
C ALA A 236 1.23 -16.72 -11.80
N GLY A 237 1.36 -16.08 -10.65
CA GLY A 237 0.48 -16.11 -9.47
C GLY A 237 1.27 -15.61 -8.26
N ASP A 238 0.63 -15.52 -7.09
CA ASP A 238 1.17 -14.86 -5.90
C ASP A 238 2.45 -15.55 -5.35
N ASP A 239 3.63 -15.12 -5.81
CA ASP A 239 4.94 -15.76 -5.62
C ASP A 239 5.70 -15.25 -4.38
N THR A 240 6.78 -15.94 -3.98
CA THR A 240 7.70 -15.44 -2.95
C THR A 240 9.16 -15.62 -3.36
N ILE A 241 9.86 -14.53 -3.59
CA ILE A 241 11.24 -14.49 -4.09
C ILE A 241 12.19 -13.96 -3.01
N PHE A 242 13.31 -14.66 -2.84
CA PHE A 242 14.47 -14.21 -2.07
C PHE A 242 15.71 -14.33 -2.98
N ALA A 243 16.31 -13.23 -3.43
CA ALA A 243 17.50 -13.33 -4.29
C ALA A 243 18.74 -13.74 -3.48
N GLY A 244 19.18 -12.88 -2.54
CA GLY A 244 20.45 -13.00 -1.84
C GLY A 244 21.38 -11.82 -2.18
N ASP A 245 22.56 -11.77 -1.56
CA ASP A 245 23.51 -10.68 -1.78
C ASP A 245 24.01 -10.70 -3.25
N GLY A 246 23.87 -9.58 -3.97
CA GLY A 246 24.22 -9.51 -5.39
C GLY A 246 23.69 -8.26 -6.08
N ASP A 247 24.18 -7.95 -7.29
CA ASP A 247 23.50 -6.97 -8.16
C ASP A 247 22.47 -7.73 -9.02
N ASN A 248 21.34 -8.13 -8.43
CA ASN A 248 20.39 -9.07 -9.03
C ASN A 248 19.39 -8.40 -9.99
N ILE A 249 18.66 -9.22 -10.74
CA ILE A 249 17.59 -8.78 -11.64
C ILE A 249 16.34 -9.63 -11.40
N VAL A 250 15.39 -9.11 -10.62
CA VAL A 250 14.16 -9.79 -10.22
C VAL A 250 12.95 -9.27 -10.98
N TYR A 251 12.07 -10.18 -11.38
CA TYR A 251 10.70 -9.91 -11.81
C TYR A 251 9.77 -10.80 -10.98
N GLY A 252 8.67 -10.22 -10.46
CA GLY A 252 7.52 -10.97 -9.94
C GLY A 252 6.76 -11.63 -11.09
N GLY A 253 5.60 -11.09 -11.46
CA GLY A 253 4.88 -11.51 -12.67
C GLY A 253 3.43 -11.06 -12.76
N ASP A 254 2.52 -12.00 -12.99
CA ASP A 254 1.07 -11.81 -12.88
C ASP A 254 0.59 -12.36 -11.50
N GLY A 255 0.77 -11.64 -10.37
CA GLY A 255 0.50 -12.13 -9.00
C GLY A 255 0.54 -11.07 -7.89
N ASP A 256 0.03 -11.37 -6.69
CA ASP A 256 0.25 -10.53 -5.47
C ASP A 256 1.61 -10.93 -4.82
N ASP A 257 2.74 -10.49 -5.38
CA ASP A 257 4.05 -11.08 -5.12
C ASP A 257 4.75 -10.56 -3.85
N THR A 258 5.67 -11.34 -3.30
CA THR A 258 6.54 -10.92 -2.19
C THR A 258 8.01 -11.06 -2.56
N ILE A 259 8.74 -9.95 -2.68
CA ILE A 259 10.12 -9.89 -3.16
C ILE A 259 11.05 -9.37 -2.06
N TYR A 260 12.07 -10.16 -1.72
CA TYR A 260 13.24 -9.77 -0.95
C TYR A 260 14.48 -9.87 -1.85
N ALA A 261 15.20 -8.78 -2.08
CA ALA A 261 16.40 -8.82 -2.91
C ALA A 261 17.64 -9.20 -2.08
N GLY A 262 18.36 -8.26 -1.47
CA GLY A 262 19.50 -8.57 -0.60
C GLY A 262 20.41 -7.38 -0.26
N ASP A 263 21.70 -7.66 -0.08
CA ASP A 263 22.76 -6.65 -0.07
C ASP A 263 23.27 -6.42 -1.52
N ASN A 264 23.68 -5.18 -1.86
CA ASN A 264 24.15 -4.68 -3.17
C ASN A 264 23.04 -4.10 -4.09
N ASN A 265 23.31 -3.89 -5.40
CA ASN A 265 22.61 -2.89 -6.22
C ASN A 265 21.59 -3.56 -7.17
N ASP A 266 20.35 -3.71 -6.72
CA ASP A 266 19.35 -4.55 -7.38
C ASP A 266 18.50 -3.83 -8.45
N TYR A 267 18.00 -4.62 -9.42
CA TYR A 267 16.96 -4.20 -10.37
C TYR A 267 15.70 -5.06 -10.17
N ILE A 268 14.63 -4.45 -9.67
CA ILE A 268 13.41 -5.16 -9.26
C ILE A 268 12.22 -4.63 -10.06
N VAL A 269 11.35 -5.55 -10.49
CA VAL A 269 10.00 -5.26 -10.99
C VAL A 269 9.02 -6.18 -10.25
N GLY A 270 7.93 -5.64 -9.76
CA GLY A 270 6.73 -6.39 -9.38
C GLY A 270 6.02 -6.94 -10.63
N GLY A 271 4.76 -6.55 -10.88
CA GLY A 271 4.15 -6.77 -12.19
C GLY A 271 2.69 -6.31 -12.40
N GLU A 272 1.76 -7.27 -12.48
CA GLU A 272 0.30 -7.04 -12.44
C GLU A 272 -0.25 -7.68 -11.15
N GLY A 273 -0.44 -6.89 -10.08
CA GLY A 273 -0.97 -7.34 -8.79
C GLY A 273 -0.70 -6.36 -7.62
N ASN A 274 -0.94 -6.80 -6.38
CA ASN A 274 -0.68 -6.01 -5.17
C ASN A 274 0.64 -6.48 -4.51
N ASP A 275 1.78 -5.96 -4.97
CA ASP A 275 3.10 -6.50 -4.60
C ASP A 275 3.64 -5.99 -3.24
N THR A 276 4.56 -6.75 -2.65
CA THR A 276 5.32 -6.36 -1.45
C THR A 276 6.82 -6.53 -1.70
N ILE A 277 7.52 -5.41 -1.90
CA ILE A 277 8.93 -5.36 -2.26
C ILE A 277 9.77 -4.83 -1.08
N THR A 278 10.90 -5.47 -0.83
CA THR A 278 11.98 -4.97 0.02
C THR A 278 13.30 -5.24 -0.70
N SER A 279 14.04 -4.21 -1.10
CA SER A 279 15.35 -4.42 -1.75
C SER A 279 16.44 -4.78 -0.74
N GLY A 280 17.00 -3.79 -0.02
CA GLY A 280 17.92 -4.01 1.10
C GLY A 280 19.07 -3.00 1.22
N ASP A 281 20.30 -3.46 1.43
CA ASP A 281 21.51 -2.60 1.60
C ASP A 281 22.11 -2.25 0.21
N GLY A 282 21.56 -1.24 -0.49
CA GLY A 282 21.75 -1.11 -1.95
C GLY A 282 22.03 0.27 -2.58
N VAL A 283 21.76 0.35 -3.89
CA VAL A 283 21.60 1.58 -4.71
C VAL A 283 20.67 1.21 -5.87
N ASP A 284 19.40 1.04 -5.52
CA ASP A 284 18.52 0.11 -6.23
C ASP A 284 17.64 0.80 -7.27
N THR A 285 17.06 0.01 -8.15
CA THR A 285 16.04 0.48 -9.10
C THR A 285 14.83 -0.43 -9.03
N ILE A 286 13.81 0.04 -8.31
CA ILE A 286 12.56 -0.68 -8.08
C ILE A 286 11.48 -0.10 -8.99
N TYR A 287 10.67 -0.99 -9.55
CA TYR A 287 9.33 -0.71 -10.07
C TYR A 287 8.37 -1.62 -9.31
N GLY A 288 7.25 -1.10 -8.82
CA GLY A 288 6.09 -1.92 -8.46
C GLY A 288 5.46 -2.45 -9.75
N GLY A 289 4.26 -2.01 -10.08
CA GLY A 289 3.71 -2.22 -11.41
C GLY A 289 2.35 -1.60 -11.66
N ALA A 290 1.30 -2.31 -11.26
CA ALA A 290 -0.10 -1.95 -11.50
C ALA A 290 -1.05 -2.76 -10.60
N ASP A 291 -2.10 -2.08 -10.11
CA ASP A 291 -2.80 -2.38 -8.83
C ASP A 291 -1.91 -1.96 -7.61
N ASP A 292 -2.35 -2.13 -6.34
CA ASP A 292 -1.81 -1.31 -5.22
C ASP A 292 -0.58 -1.92 -4.49
N ASP A 293 0.60 -1.31 -4.62
CA ASP A 293 1.88 -1.88 -4.16
C ASP A 293 2.37 -1.40 -2.76
N ILE A 294 3.29 -2.17 -2.15
CA ILE A 294 4.05 -1.79 -0.94
C ILE A 294 5.55 -1.93 -1.23
N ILE A 295 6.33 -0.85 -1.06
CA ILE A 295 7.76 -0.81 -1.42
C ILE A 295 8.62 -0.25 -0.28
N ASP A 296 9.57 -1.04 0.22
CA ASP A 296 10.68 -0.59 1.06
C ASP A 296 11.98 -0.60 0.24
N GLY A 297 12.66 0.55 0.19
CA GLY A 297 13.94 0.71 -0.52
C GLY A 297 15.17 0.37 0.33
N GLY A 298 15.02 0.16 1.63
CA GLY A 298 16.12 -0.20 2.52
C GLY A 298 17.11 0.94 2.79
N ASP A 299 18.40 0.68 2.56
CA ASP A 299 19.54 1.44 3.09
C ASP A 299 20.49 1.90 1.96
N GLY A 300 19.99 2.61 0.94
CA GLY A 300 20.74 3.01 -0.26
C GLY A 300 20.64 4.48 -0.71
N ASP A 301 20.86 4.74 -2.00
CA ASP A 301 20.77 6.05 -2.69
C ASP A 301 19.71 5.89 -3.82
N ASP A 302 18.51 5.46 -3.46
CA ASP A 302 17.72 4.54 -4.29
C ASP A 302 16.81 5.22 -5.33
N THR A 303 16.25 4.44 -6.24
CA THR A 303 15.26 4.92 -7.23
C THR A 303 14.03 4.01 -7.25
N VAL A 304 12.91 4.53 -6.76
CA VAL A 304 11.62 3.82 -6.67
C VAL A 304 10.64 4.41 -7.67
N TYR A 305 9.96 3.53 -8.40
CA TYR A 305 8.72 3.80 -9.12
C TYR A 305 7.62 2.94 -8.49
N GLY A 306 6.48 3.52 -8.12
CA GLY A 306 5.24 2.78 -7.82
C GLY A 306 4.68 2.23 -9.12
N GLY A 307 3.63 2.87 -9.62
CA GLY A 307 3.25 2.76 -11.04
C GLY A 307 1.83 3.21 -11.33
N ALA A 308 0.85 2.37 -11.01
CA ALA A 308 -0.55 2.58 -11.37
C ALA A 308 -1.49 1.85 -10.40
N GLY A 309 -1.54 2.35 -9.16
CA GLY A 309 -2.20 1.71 -8.03
C GLY A 309 -2.75 2.70 -7.02
N ASN A 310 -2.39 2.49 -5.75
CA ASN A 310 -2.58 3.38 -4.60
C ASN A 310 -1.42 3.07 -3.64
N ASP A 311 -0.22 3.41 -4.08
CA ASP A 311 1.01 2.71 -3.69
C ASP A 311 1.57 3.25 -2.37
N THR A 312 2.21 2.38 -1.59
CA THR A 312 2.77 2.71 -0.27
C THR A 312 4.29 2.54 -0.27
N TRP A 313 5.02 3.65 -0.35
CA TRP A 313 6.47 3.64 -0.12
C TRP A 313 6.80 3.82 1.37
N LEU A 314 7.74 3.01 1.86
CA LEU A 314 8.25 3.02 3.22
C LEU A 314 9.69 3.57 3.23
N ALA A 315 9.95 4.60 4.03
CA ALA A 315 11.31 5.12 4.22
C ALA A 315 12.10 4.25 5.21
N GLY A 316 13.23 3.70 4.75
CA GLY A 316 13.92 2.56 5.36
C GLY A 316 14.46 2.73 6.78
N GLU A 317 14.61 1.60 7.48
CA GLU A 317 15.01 1.52 8.88
C GLU A 317 16.54 1.36 9.09
N THR A 318 17.23 2.51 9.18
CA THR A 318 18.29 2.85 10.17
C THR A 318 19.63 3.45 9.68
N THR A 319 19.98 3.41 8.39
CA THR A 319 21.24 4.04 7.91
C THR A 319 21.20 4.70 6.50
N SER A 320 20.00 4.95 5.96
CA SER A 320 19.67 5.53 4.65
C SER A 320 20.63 6.56 4.00
N GLY A 321 20.62 6.59 2.67
CA GLY A 321 21.19 7.64 1.80
C GLY A 321 20.10 8.57 1.26
N SER A 322 20.09 8.92 -0.03
CA SER A 322 19.22 9.99 -0.55
C SER A 322 18.45 9.62 -1.83
N ASP A 323 17.22 9.15 -1.60
CA ASP A 323 16.39 8.42 -2.56
C ASP A 323 15.63 9.31 -3.54
N ASN A 324 15.15 8.70 -4.63
CA ASN A 324 14.40 9.33 -5.70
C ASN A 324 13.14 8.49 -5.96
N VAL A 325 12.03 8.86 -5.34
CA VAL A 325 10.77 8.12 -5.32
C VAL A 325 9.74 8.83 -6.21
N PHE A 326 9.03 8.07 -7.04
CA PHE A 326 7.94 8.53 -7.91
C PHE A 326 6.79 7.54 -7.80
N LEU A 327 5.64 7.91 -7.24
CA LEU A 327 4.53 6.96 -7.03
C LEU A 327 3.66 6.79 -8.32
N GLU A 328 3.61 7.85 -9.15
CA GLU A 328 3.03 7.90 -10.52
C GLU A 328 1.49 8.07 -10.62
N ASP A 329 0.70 7.03 -10.94
CA ASP A 329 -0.76 7.12 -11.24
C ASP A 329 -1.65 6.51 -10.09
N GLY A 330 -1.76 7.13 -8.90
CA GLY A 330 -2.63 6.62 -7.79
C GLY A 330 -3.12 7.66 -6.76
N ASP A 331 -3.93 7.26 -5.74
CA ASP A 331 -4.17 8.06 -4.51
C ASP A 331 -3.14 7.59 -3.44
N ASP A 332 -1.86 7.98 -3.60
CA ASP A 332 -0.70 7.24 -3.04
C ASP A 332 -0.31 7.62 -1.61
N THR A 333 0.65 6.90 -1.00
CA THR A 333 1.15 7.12 0.37
C THR A 333 2.68 6.98 0.51
N ALA A 334 3.31 7.90 1.23
CA ALA A 334 4.71 7.82 1.66
C ALA A 334 4.80 7.82 3.20
N GLU A 335 5.31 6.74 3.80
CA GLU A 335 5.37 6.55 5.26
C GLU A 335 6.80 6.57 5.81
N PHE A 336 7.09 7.51 6.71
CA PHE A 336 8.45 7.79 7.21
C PHE A 336 8.78 7.07 8.53
N GLY A 337 9.26 5.82 8.43
CA GLY A 337 9.65 5.00 9.58
C GLY A 337 10.82 5.56 10.41
N TYR A 338 11.91 5.94 9.74
CA TYR A 338 13.11 6.54 10.34
C TYR A 338 13.50 7.85 9.64
N VAL A 339 14.33 8.68 10.29
CA VAL A 339 14.93 9.88 9.69
C VAL A 339 16.42 9.95 10.02
N THR A 340 17.26 9.83 8.98
CA THR A 340 18.71 9.90 9.08
C THR A 340 19.20 11.34 8.89
N VAL A 341 19.12 12.15 9.95
CA VAL A 341 19.50 13.58 9.96
C VAL A 341 20.79 13.88 9.16
N GLY A 342 20.63 14.40 7.94
CA GLY A 342 21.70 14.71 7.00
C GLY A 342 21.59 14.05 5.61
N THR A 343 20.56 13.25 5.38
CA THR A 343 20.05 12.86 4.04
C THR A 343 19.02 13.90 3.55
N ASP A 344 18.77 13.95 2.24
CA ASP A 344 17.74 14.79 1.61
C ASP A 344 17.04 13.93 0.54
N GLU A 345 15.92 13.31 0.91
CA GLU A 345 15.09 12.46 0.06
C GLU A 345 14.38 13.30 -1.05
N ASN A 346 14.01 12.69 -2.18
CA ASN A 346 13.24 13.35 -3.24
C ASN A 346 12.02 12.49 -3.60
N VAL A 347 10.86 12.82 -3.03
CA VAL A 347 9.61 12.07 -3.20
C VAL A 347 8.62 12.89 -4.02
N ASP A 348 8.14 12.30 -5.12
CA ASP A 348 7.05 12.80 -5.95
C ASP A 348 5.88 11.81 -5.79
N GLY A 349 4.70 12.27 -5.37
CA GLY A 349 3.47 11.45 -5.40
C GLY A 349 3.09 11.16 -6.85
N GLY A 350 2.14 11.93 -7.39
CA GLY A 350 1.98 11.95 -8.85
C GLY A 350 0.73 12.66 -9.36
N ASP A 351 -0.19 11.87 -9.92
CA ASP A 351 -1.37 12.33 -10.67
C ASP A 351 -2.70 11.96 -9.95
N GLY A 352 -2.76 12.07 -8.60
CA GLY A 352 -3.97 11.74 -7.82
C GLY A 352 -4.29 12.61 -6.59
N ASN A 353 -4.01 12.12 -5.37
CA ASN A 353 -4.51 12.69 -4.09
C ASN A 353 -3.68 12.17 -2.90
N ASP A 354 -2.42 12.56 -2.86
CA ASP A 354 -1.39 11.72 -2.27
C ASP A 354 -1.12 12.10 -0.81
N THR A 355 -0.66 11.15 0.00
CA THR A 355 -0.58 11.28 1.47
C THR A 355 0.84 11.11 2.00
N LEU A 356 1.37 12.16 2.60
CA LEU A 356 2.60 12.10 3.38
C LEU A 356 2.27 11.71 4.83
N SER A 357 2.79 10.57 5.28
CA SER A 357 2.59 10.02 6.62
C SER A 357 3.87 10.09 7.45
N LEU A 358 3.80 10.81 8.58
CA LEU A 358 4.93 11.10 9.47
C LEU A 358 4.74 10.48 10.88
N ASP A 359 3.73 9.62 11.06
CA ASP A 359 3.22 9.08 12.35
C ASP A 359 4.07 7.95 12.96
N ALA A 360 5.34 7.82 12.57
CA ALA A 360 6.18 6.72 13.04
C ALA A 360 6.61 6.87 14.51
N ASP A 361 6.73 5.72 15.19
CA ASP A 361 7.15 5.54 16.59
C ASP A 361 8.53 6.20 16.92
N VAL A 362 9.32 6.54 15.88
CA VAL A 362 10.62 7.23 15.95
C VAL A 362 10.49 8.76 15.83
N MET A 363 9.51 9.25 15.06
CA MET A 363 9.19 10.68 14.93
C MET A 363 8.31 11.19 16.06
N ALA A 364 7.57 10.29 16.71
CA ALA A 364 6.65 10.57 17.82
C ALA A 364 7.23 11.56 18.86
N GLY A 365 6.62 12.75 18.95
CA GLY A 365 7.03 13.81 19.87
C GLY A 365 8.04 14.83 19.33
N LEU A 366 8.27 14.89 18.02
CA LEU A 366 9.04 15.95 17.35
C LEU A 366 8.11 17.03 16.78
N ASP A 367 8.34 18.30 17.17
CA ASP A 367 7.61 19.45 16.63
C ASP A 367 7.94 19.66 15.13
N LEU A 368 7.02 19.30 14.23
CA LEU A 368 7.16 19.44 12.77
C LEU A 368 6.71 20.83 12.25
N ASP A 369 7.34 21.34 11.18
CA ASP A 369 6.87 22.49 10.39
C ASP A 369 6.83 22.10 8.90
N VAL A 370 5.62 21.91 8.37
CA VAL A 370 5.33 21.33 7.05
C VAL A 370 4.47 22.30 6.24
N THR A 371 4.86 22.63 5.01
CA THR A 371 4.07 23.48 4.11
C THR A 371 4.01 22.89 2.70
N LEU A 372 2.81 22.45 2.28
CA LEU A 372 2.55 22.03 0.91
C LEU A 372 2.69 23.22 -0.06
N MET A 373 3.18 22.97 -1.27
CA MET A 373 3.55 24.03 -2.21
C MET A 373 2.81 23.93 -3.55
N GLU A 374 2.46 25.10 -4.07
CA GLU A 374 1.58 25.31 -5.22
C GLU A 374 2.05 24.63 -6.53
N GLY A 375 1.29 23.63 -6.99
CA GLY A 375 1.36 23.07 -8.36
C GLY A 375 2.68 22.37 -8.69
N GLY A 376 3.01 21.32 -7.93
CA GLY A 376 4.23 20.51 -8.14
C GLY A 376 5.53 21.26 -7.84
N ALA A 377 5.48 22.20 -6.90
CA ALA A 377 6.67 22.76 -6.27
C ALA A 377 7.00 21.94 -5.02
N ALA A 378 8.30 21.76 -4.72
CA ALA A 378 8.72 20.99 -3.55
C ALA A 378 8.31 21.72 -2.26
N ALA A 379 7.56 21.03 -1.41
CA ALA A 379 7.37 21.35 0.00
C ALA A 379 8.71 21.34 0.74
N ASP A 380 8.81 22.20 1.74
CA ASP A 380 9.96 22.36 2.64
C ASP A 380 9.51 21.83 4.01
N ILE A 381 10.24 20.88 4.60
CA ILE A 381 9.86 20.19 5.84
C ILE A 381 10.98 20.36 6.88
N ASP A 382 10.80 21.28 7.83
CA ASP A 382 11.74 21.53 8.94
C ASP A 382 11.28 20.74 10.16
N ILE A 383 11.98 19.64 10.46
CA ILE A 383 11.81 18.79 11.66
C ILE A 383 12.34 19.45 12.95
N GLY A 384 12.23 20.78 13.04
CA GLY A 384 12.71 21.59 14.16
C GLY A 384 14.24 21.66 14.28
N GLY A 385 14.97 21.65 13.15
CA GLY A 385 16.39 21.28 13.11
C GLY A 385 17.37 22.27 12.47
N SER A 386 16.96 23.03 11.43
CA SER A 386 17.87 23.55 10.38
C SER A 386 18.43 22.49 9.42
N ASP A 387 17.92 21.26 9.49
CA ASP A 387 18.03 20.20 8.48
C ASP A 387 16.61 19.87 7.99
N THR A 388 16.51 19.42 6.75
CA THR A 388 15.28 19.10 6.00
C THR A 388 15.09 17.60 5.87
N LEU A 389 13.87 17.13 5.55
CA LEU A 389 13.61 15.76 5.06
C LEU A 389 13.76 15.65 3.53
N GLY A 390 14.59 16.50 2.91
CA GLY A 390 14.62 16.64 1.47
C GLY A 390 13.43 17.40 0.87
N ASN A 391 12.83 16.85 -0.21
CA ASN A 391 11.95 17.54 -1.16
C ASN A 391 10.72 16.70 -1.48
N PHE A 392 9.52 17.25 -1.27
CA PHE A 392 8.25 16.54 -1.51
C PHE A 392 7.39 17.28 -2.53
N THR A 393 7.07 16.65 -3.67
CA THR A 393 6.20 17.21 -4.72
C THR A 393 4.95 16.37 -4.90
N ASN A 394 3.86 17.02 -5.35
CA ASN A 394 2.56 16.39 -5.61
C ASN A 394 2.08 15.56 -4.40
N PHE A 395 1.74 16.27 -3.33
CA PHE A 395 1.10 15.72 -2.13
C PHE A 395 -0.01 16.68 -1.71
N GLU A 396 -1.21 16.14 -1.47
CA GLU A 396 -2.40 16.89 -1.07
C GLU A 396 -2.71 16.70 0.42
N ASN A 397 -2.14 15.70 1.07
CA ASN A 397 -2.51 15.29 2.42
C ASN A 397 -1.29 15.10 3.32
N ILE A 398 -1.44 15.46 4.60
CA ILE A 398 -0.40 15.26 5.62
C ILE A 398 -1.02 14.64 6.87
N LEU A 399 -0.45 13.51 7.30
CA LEU A 399 -0.60 12.98 8.65
C LEU A 399 0.66 13.31 9.46
N GLY A 400 0.48 14.08 10.54
CA GLY A 400 1.53 14.45 11.49
C GLY A 400 1.93 13.33 12.44
N ASN A 401 2.45 13.69 13.62
CA ASN A 401 2.95 12.75 14.64
C ASN A 401 2.63 13.24 16.07
N ASP A 402 2.98 12.47 17.11
CA ASP A 402 2.81 12.78 18.55
C ASP A 402 3.51 14.08 19.09
N GLY A 403 4.02 14.97 18.22
CA GLY A 403 4.68 16.24 18.53
C GLY A 403 3.77 17.47 18.43
N SER A 404 4.27 18.69 18.71
CA SER A 404 3.49 19.91 18.46
C SER A 404 3.71 20.42 17.04
N ASN A 405 2.87 19.94 16.13
CA ASN A 405 2.97 20.04 14.68
C ASN A 405 2.48 21.42 14.15
N THR A 406 3.06 21.87 13.04
CA THR A 406 2.57 22.97 12.21
C THR A 406 2.40 22.46 10.78
N LEU A 407 1.16 22.30 10.32
CA LEU A 407 0.81 21.72 9.03
C LEU A 407 0.05 22.75 8.18
N THR A 408 0.57 23.08 7.01
CA THR A 408 -0.03 24.07 6.09
C THR A 408 -0.30 23.44 4.72
N GLY A 409 -1.55 23.55 4.25
CA GLY A 409 -1.97 23.12 2.92
C GLY A 409 -1.61 24.08 1.78
N ASN A 410 -2.19 23.87 0.59
CA ASN A 410 -1.86 24.58 -0.64
C ASN A 410 -3.06 25.35 -1.24
N SER A 411 -3.48 25.06 -2.47
CA SER A 411 -4.73 25.59 -3.07
C SER A 411 -5.59 24.50 -3.74
N GLU A 412 -5.34 23.25 -3.39
CA GLU A 412 -6.10 22.04 -3.73
C GLU A 412 -6.94 21.64 -2.48
N ALA A 413 -7.75 20.58 -2.52
CA ALA A 413 -8.55 20.17 -1.37
C ALA A 413 -7.76 19.22 -0.45
N ASN A 414 -7.18 19.73 0.63
CA ASN A 414 -6.23 19.02 1.47
C ASN A 414 -6.89 18.23 2.61
N LYS A 415 -6.23 17.17 3.09
CA LYS A 415 -6.53 16.49 4.36
C LYS A 415 -5.35 16.66 5.33
N LEU A 416 -5.57 17.25 6.50
CA LEU A 416 -4.53 17.53 7.51
C LEU A 416 -4.91 16.91 8.86
N TRP A 417 -4.03 16.07 9.42
CA TRP A 417 -4.24 15.38 10.70
C TRP A 417 -3.10 15.66 11.70
N GLY A 418 -3.44 16.11 12.90
CA GLY A 418 -2.48 16.53 13.94
C GLY A 418 -1.88 15.42 14.84
N ALA A 419 -2.50 14.24 14.94
CA ALA A 419 -2.14 13.15 15.87
C ALA A 419 -2.27 13.50 17.38
N GLU A 420 -1.40 13.05 18.31
CA GLU A 420 -1.35 13.62 19.68
C GLU A 420 -0.47 14.89 19.69
N GLY A 421 -0.92 16.02 20.26
CA GLY A 421 -0.09 17.22 20.14
C GLY A 421 -0.57 18.50 20.83
N ALA A 422 -0.31 19.62 20.16
CA ALA A 422 -0.75 20.97 20.53
C ALA A 422 -0.64 21.90 19.30
N ASP A 423 -1.42 21.59 18.27
CA ASP A 423 -1.00 21.70 16.88
C ASP A 423 -1.51 22.96 16.19
N THR A 424 -0.93 23.28 15.03
CA THR A 424 -1.30 24.43 14.20
C THR A 424 -1.55 23.96 12.78
N LEU A 425 -2.83 23.84 12.41
CA LEU A 425 -3.28 23.38 11.10
C LEU A 425 -3.87 24.59 10.34
N ASP A 426 -3.46 24.81 9.10
CA ASP A 426 -3.98 25.86 8.20
C ASP A 426 -4.21 25.24 6.81
N GLY A 427 -5.47 25.00 6.42
CA GLY A 427 -5.82 24.34 5.15
C GLY A 427 -5.37 25.16 3.94
N GLY A 428 -5.57 26.47 4.01
CA GLY A 428 -5.08 27.44 3.04
C GLY A 428 -6.17 27.90 2.09
N ALA A 429 -6.47 27.10 1.05
CA ALA A 429 -7.54 27.39 0.10
C ALA A 429 -8.01 26.15 -0.67
N GLY A 430 -8.95 25.39 -0.10
CA GLY A 430 -9.56 24.24 -0.76
C GLY A 430 -11.02 24.05 -0.38
N ASP A 431 -11.49 22.80 -0.37
CA ASP A 431 -12.69 22.39 0.37
C ASP A 431 -12.17 21.37 1.41
N ASP A 432 -11.48 21.86 2.44
CA ASP A 432 -10.46 21.08 3.18
C ASP A 432 -11.04 20.21 4.31
N ILE A 433 -10.27 19.21 4.75
CA ILE A 433 -10.60 18.34 5.89
C ILE A 433 -9.48 18.41 6.92
N LEU A 434 -9.79 18.91 8.12
CA LEU A 434 -8.81 19.14 9.18
C LEU A 434 -9.23 18.44 10.47
N ASP A 435 -8.33 17.66 11.06
CA ASP A 435 -8.52 17.04 12.38
C ASP A 435 -7.32 17.38 13.27
N GLY A 436 -7.57 18.08 14.37
CA GLY A 436 -6.51 18.44 15.32
C GLY A 436 -5.97 17.25 16.10
N GLY A 437 -6.73 16.15 16.18
CA GLY A 437 -6.37 15.02 17.03
C GLY A 437 -6.43 15.38 18.52
N ALA A 438 -5.45 14.90 19.30
CA ALA A 438 -5.51 14.90 20.76
C ALA A 438 -4.60 15.96 21.40
N GLY A 439 -5.02 17.24 21.35
CA GLY A 439 -4.21 18.35 21.86
C GLY A 439 -4.96 19.50 22.53
N SER A 440 -4.74 20.69 22.00
CA SER A 440 -5.30 21.99 22.43
C SER A 440 -5.15 23.00 21.28
N ASP A 441 -5.73 22.66 20.14
CA ASP A 441 -5.11 22.95 18.84
C ASP A 441 -5.63 24.25 18.19
N THR A 442 -4.87 24.76 17.23
CA THR A 442 -5.17 25.98 16.48
C THR A 442 -5.42 25.60 15.03
N ILE A 443 -6.68 25.50 14.64
CA ILE A 443 -7.07 24.97 13.34
C ILE A 443 -7.71 26.11 12.53
N SER A 444 -7.31 26.25 11.27
CA SER A 444 -7.74 27.27 10.31
C SER A 444 -8.10 26.56 9.02
N GLY A 445 -9.28 26.83 8.46
CA GLY A 445 -9.67 26.34 7.13
C GLY A 445 -8.95 27.17 6.08
N GLY A 446 -9.65 28.16 5.51
CA GLY A 446 -9.00 29.32 4.90
C GLY A 446 -9.87 30.07 3.91
N ASP A 447 -10.00 29.53 2.69
CA ASP A 447 -10.64 30.20 1.55
C ASP A 447 -11.60 29.25 0.77
N GLY A 448 -12.39 28.41 1.47
CA GLY A 448 -13.45 27.57 0.86
C GLY A 448 -14.46 26.88 1.80
N ASP A 449 -14.97 25.69 1.45
CA ASP A 449 -16.16 25.05 2.08
C ASP A 449 -15.75 24.00 3.16
N ASP A 450 -14.86 24.40 4.09
CA ASP A 450 -14.00 23.53 4.92
C ASP A 450 -14.73 22.69 6.01
N THR A 451 -14.10 21.57 6.42
CA THR A 451 -14.63 20.61 7.41
C THR A 451 -13.63 20.27 8.52
N PHE A 452 -13.98 20.63 9.75
CA PHE A 452 -13.17 20.35 10.95
C PHE A 452 -13.73 19.12 11.66
N ILE A 453 -12.98 18.02 11.69
CA ILE A 453 -13.36 16.78 12.36
C ILE A 453 -12.96 16.88 13.84
N ILE A 454 -13.81 16.32 14.71
CA ILE A 454 -13.52 16.11 16.13
C ILE A 454 -13.90 14.66 16.46
N GLY A 455 -12.92 13.77 16.63
CA GLY A 455 -13.19 12.35 16.93
C GLY A 455 -13.85 12.11 18.28
N SER A 456 -13.50 12.90 19.31
CA SER A 456 -14.05 12.76 20.66
C SER A 456 -14.01 14.05 21.50
N ALA A 457 -14.71 14.02 22.63
CA ALA A 457 -14.71 15.10 23.62
C ALA A 457 -13.39 15.25 24.39
N ALA A 458 -12.43 14.32 24.24
CA ALA A 458 -11.09 14.41 24.82
C ALA A 458 -10.08 15.05 23.86
N GLU A 459 -10.23 14.76 22.56
CA GLU A 459 -9.54 15.47 21.46
C GLU A 459 -9.88 16.96 21.44
N ALA A 460 -11.14 17.30 21.71
CA ALA A 460 -11.66 18.68 21.79
C ALA A 460 -11.17 19.52 23.01
N GLY A 461 -9.91 19.33 23.40
CA GLY A 461 -9.34 19.57 24.72
C GLY A 461 -9.03 21.03 25.08
N GLY A 462 -8.91 21.93 24.09
CA GLY A 462 -8.63 23.36 24.33
C GLY A 462 -8.77 24.28 23.11
N ASP A 463 -9.36 23.77 22.04
CA ASP A 463 -9.02 24.12 20.67
C ASP A 463 -9.72 25.38 20.16
N SER A 464 -9.15 25.94 19.11
CA SER A 464 -9.47 27.23 18.53
C SER A 464 -9.62 27.09 17.02
N ILE A 465 -10.78 26.61 16.59
CA ILE A 465 -11.15 26.56 15.17
C ILE A 465 -11.45 27.98 14.67
N THR A 466 -10.81 28.34 13.56
CA THR A 466 -11.27 29.39 12.67
C THR A 466 -11.67 28.73 11.37
N GLY A 467 -12.83 29.12 10.86
CA GLY A 467 -13.27 28.78 9.53
C GLY A 467 -12.49 29.54 8.45
N GLY A 468 -13.20 30.13 7.50
CA GLY A 468 -12.62 30.87 6.38
C GLY A 468 -12.65 32.40 6.49
N SER A 469 -12.33 33.03 5.35
CA SER A 469 -12.60 34.45 5.06
C SER A 469 -12.75 34.70 3.55
N GLY A 470 -13.50 33.82 2.89
CA GLY A 470 -13.73 33.82 1.45
C GLY A 470 -14.22 35.17 0.90
N PRO A 471 -13.83 35.56 -0.33
CA PRO A 471 -14.04 36.93 -0.84
C PRO A 471 -15.49 37.35 -1.18
N ASP A 472 -16.50 36.52 -0.87
CA ASP A 472 -17.95 36.81 -0.93
C ASP A 472 -18.67 35.88 0.08
N ASP A 473 -19.12 36.38 1.26
CA ASP A 473 -19.68 35.58 2.39
C ASP A 473 -21.07 34.97 2.11
N THR A 474 -21.15 34.22 1.01
CA THR A 474 -22.32 33.46 0.53
C THR A 474 -21.95 32.17 -0.22
N THR A 475 -20.65 31.87 -0.39
CA THR A 475 -20.12 30.66 -1.05
C THR A 475 -18.89 30.11 -0.30
N ASP A 476 -18.95 30.19 1.02
CA ASP A 476 -17.94 29.82 2.01
C ASP A 476 -18.76 29.29 3.20
N ILE A 477 -18.59 28.00 3.53
CA ILE A 477 -19.35 27.30 4.58
C ILE A 477 -18.49 26.22 5.25
N ASP A 478 -17.66 26.70 6.15
CA ASP A 478 -17.12 25.98 7.29
C ASP A 478 -18.11 25.03 7.99
N THR A 479 -17.62 23.88 8.46
CA THR A 479 -18.41 22.90 9.22
C THR A 479 -17.55 22.18 10.27
N VAL A 480 -17.82 22.42 11.56
CA VAL A 480 -17.31 21.53 12.64
C VAL A 480 -18.19 20.28 12.69
N ASP A 481 -17.64 19.10 12.40
CA ASP A 481 -18.32 17.83 12.58
C ASP A 481 -18.12 17.28 13.99
N LEU A 482 -19.25 16.96 14.64
CA LEU A 482 -19.34 16.34 15.96
C LEU A 482 -20.08 14.99 15.88
N SER A 483 -20.26 14.41 14.69
CA SER A 483 -21.12 13.25 14.42
C SER A 483 -20.66 11.94 15.09
N SER A 484 -19.39 11.90 15.48
CA SER A 484 -18.73 10.91 16.34
C SER A 484 -19.21 10.96 17.82
N ILE A 485 -19.63 12.13 18.31
CA ILE A 485 -19.91 12.41 19.72
C ILE A 485 -21.42 12.28 20.01
N ASP A 486 -21.77 11.73 21.18
CA ASP A 486 -23.16 11.64 21.64
C ASP A 486 -23.79 13.05 21.79
N PRO A 487 -24.85 13.42 21.04
CA PRO A 487 -25.46 14.75 21.10
C PRO A 487 -26.09 15.11 22.45
N ASP A 488 -26.36 14.14 23.34
CA ASP A 488 -26.79 14.42 24.73
C ASP A 488 -25.60 14.78 25.66
N SER A 489 -24.35 14.73 25.18
CA SER A 489 -23.12 14.91 25.98
C SER A 489 -22.40 16.27 25.84
N TYR A 490 -22.92 17.20 25.03
CA TYR A 490 -22.34 18.53 24.85
C TYR A 490 -23.37 19.65 24.71
N THR A 491 -22.91 20.89 24.83
CA THR A 491 -23.73 22.09 24.62
C THR A 491 -23.00 23.13 23.78
N ILE A 492 -23.62 23.54 22.66
CA ILE A 492 -23.11 24.60 21.78
C ILE A 492 -23.66 25.95 22.25
N ASN A 493 -22.76 26.91 22.48
CA ASN A 493 -23.08 28.28 22.88
C ASN A 493 -22.59 29.26 21.80
N ALA A 494 -23.43 29.49 20.77
CA ALA A 494 -23.11 30.27 19.59
C ALA A 494 -23.83 31.64 19.51
N THR A 495 -23.22 32.59 18.79
CA THR A 495 -23.76 33.90 18.39
C THR A 495 -23.30 34.26 16.97
N GLU A 496 -24.01 35.16 16.29
CA GLU A 496 -23.52 35.80 15.04
C GLU A 496 -22.08 36.31 15.22
N ASP A 497 -21.20 36.04 14.26
CA ASP A 497 -19.83 36.54 14.30
C ASP A 497 -19.80 38.08 14.12
N PRO A 498 -19.00 38.83 14.90
CA PRO A 498 -18.85 40.27 14.73
C PRO A 498 -17.87 40.69 13.62
N LEU A 499 -17.16 39.75 13.00
CA LEU A 499 -16.16 39.92 11.95
C LEU A 499 -16.66 39.43 10.58
N ASP A 500 -17.40 38.33 10.53
CA ASP A 500 -18.05 37.77 9.33
C ASP A 500 -19.60 37.85 9.36
N SER A 501 -20.27 37.91 8.20
CA SER A 501 -21.69 38.28 8.06
C SER A 501 -22.65 37.12 7.71
N GLY A 502 -22.20 35.87 7.76
CA GLY A 502 -23.03 34.67 7.81
C GLY A 502 -22.75 33.84 9.06
N ALA A 503 -21.49 33.76 9.43
CA ALA A 503 -20.90 32.93 10.47
C ALA A 503 -21.55 32.95 11.86
N LEU A 504 -21.29 31.85 12.57
CA LEU A 504 -21.42 31.75 14.01
C LEU A 504 -20.03 31.69 14.67
N THR A 505 -19.87 32.40 15.80
CA THR A 505 -18.79 32.19 16.77
C THR A 505 -19.35 31.69 18.09
N GLY A 506 -18.62 30.82 18.77
CA GLY A 506 -19.09 30.21 20.02
C GLY A 506 -18.10 29.25 20.66
N THR A 507 -18.64 28.43 21.56
CA THR A 507 -17.94 27.26 22.10
C THR A 507 -18.83 26.02 22.10
N VAL A 508 -18.22 24.86 21.89
CA VAL A 508 -18.78 23.54 22.23
C VAL A 508 -18.27 23.21 23.63
N ASN A 509 -19.15 22.78 24.53
CA ASN A 509 -18.84 22.60 25.95
C ASN A 509 -19.32 21.20 26.36
N PHE A 510 -18.40 20.30 26.66
CA PHE A 510 -18.67 18.88 26.90
C PHE A 510 -19.01 18.62 28.38
N ASP A 511 -19.87 17.62 28.66
CA ASP A 511 -20.32 17.28 30.02
C ASP A 511 -19.18 16.68 30.89
N THR A 512 -18.10 16.23 30.24
CA THR A 512 -16.83 15.79 30.84
C THR A 512 -15.98 16.96 31.36
N GLY A 513 -16.00 18.12 30.70
CA GLY A 513 -15.44 19.39 31.19
C GLY A 513 -14.62 20.20 30.16
N GLU A 514 -14.34 19.63 29.00
CA GLU A 514 -13.56 20.16 27.88
C GLU A 514 -14.36 21.21 27.09
N VAL A 515 -13.66 22.11 26.38
CA VAL A 515 -14.27 23.25 25.68
C VAL A 515 -13.48 23.60 24.41
N LEU A 516 -14.06 23.25 23.25
CA LEU A 516 -13.67 23.72 21.92
C LEU A 516 -14.27 25.11 21.65
N SER A 517 -13.54 25.98 20.94
CA SER A 517 -13.98 27.31 20.50
C SER A 517 -13.93 27.46 18.97
N PHE A 518 -14.86 28.24 18.39
CA PHE A 518 -15.00 28.37 16.94
C PHE A 518 -15.48 29.77 16.45
N SER A 519 -15.25 30.05 15.17
CA SER A 519 -15.75 31.22 14.40
C SER A 519 -15.81 30.89 12.89
N GLY A 520 -16.94 31.15 12.21
CA GLY A 520 -17.21 30.80 10.78
C GLY A 520 -18.03 29.50 10.61
N ILE A 521 -19.37 29.50 10.33
CA ILE A 521 -20.32 28.31 10.17
C ILE A 521 -21.80 28.67 9.69
N GLU A 522 -22.52 27.96 8.75
CA GLU A 522 -24.01 28.16 8.40
C GLU A 522 -24.78 27.07 7.49
N ILE A 523 -26.05 26.60 7.71
CA ILE A 523 -26.79 25.52 6.87
C ILE A 523 -28.42 25.74 6.70
N ILE A 524 -29.38 25.48 5.62
CA ILE A 524 -30.79 25.99 4.93
C ILE A 524 -32.39 25.53 5.12
N CYS A 525 -33.56 26.25 4.85
CA CYS A 525 -35.00 26.02 5.42
C CYS A 525 -36.50 25.94 4.73
N PHE A 526 -37.69 25.86 5.47
CA PHE A 526 -39.20 26.03 5.08
C PHE A 526 -40.14 26.95 6.00
N THR A 527 -41.39 27.36 5.60
CA THR A 527 -42.39 28.14 6.46
C THR A 527 -43.78 27.54 6.86
N LYS A 528 -44.44 28.19 7.86
CA LYS A 528 -45.76 27.93 8.51
C LYS A 528 -47.00 28.00 7.62
N GLY A 529 -48.04 27.25 7.98
CA GLY A 529 -49.34 27.25 7.30
C GLY A 529 -49.35 26.44 6.01
N THR A 530 -48.18 25.96 5.58
CA THR A 530 -47.98 24.97 4.54
C THR A 530 -48.68 23.66 4.93
N GLU A 531 -49.64 23.23 4.13
CA GLU A 531 -50.35 21.96 4.30
C GLU A 531 -49.51 20.82 3.69
N ILE A 532 -49.05 19.91 4.54
CA ILE A 532 -48.32 18.69 4.17
C ILE A 532 -49.33 17.54 4.08
N ILE A 533 -49.25 16.71 3.03
CA ILE A 533 -50.15 15.56 2.89
C ILE A 533 -49.71 14.45 3.88
N THR A 534 -50.63 14.00 4.73
CA THR A 534 -50.45 12.87 5.66
C THR A 534 -51.43 11.73 5.38
N SER A 535 -51.26 10.61 6.09
CA SER A 535 -52.21 9.49 6.07
C SER A 535 -53.65 9.83 6.49
N GLU A 536 -53.88 10.89 7.28
CA GLU A 536 -55.22 11.39 7.64
C GLU A 536 -55.73 12.50 6.70
N GLY A 537 -54.90 12.97 5.76
CA GLY A 537 -55.17 14.08 4.84
C GLY A 537 -54.16 15.22 4.97
N PRO A 538 -54.41 16.39 4.34
CA PRO A 538 -53.56 17.56 4.51
C PRO A 538 -53.56 18.08 5.96
N VAL A 539 -52.38 18.29 6.53
CA VAL A 539 -52.15 18.83 7.88
C VAL A 539 -51.19 20.01 7.78
N ALA A 540 -51.55 21.16 8.33
CA ALA A 540 -50.66 22.32 8.35
C ALA A 540 -49.44 22.04 9.23
N VAL A 541 -48.24 22.34 8.70
CA VAL A 541 -46.91 21.95 9.23
C VAL A 541 -46.73 22.23 10.71
N GLU A 542 -47.32 23.31 11.26
CA GLU A 542 -47.26 23.61 12.70
C GLU A 542 -48.02 22.65 13.63
N ASN A 543 -48.71 21.65 13.08
CA ASN A 543 -49.45 20.62 13.83
C ASN A 543 -48.85 19.21 13.68
N LEU A 544 -47.90 19.02 12.77
CA LEU A 544 -47.15 17.77 12.58
C LEU A 544 -46.28 17.44 13.79
N LYS A 545 -45.99 16.16 13.98
CA LYS A 545 -45.18 15.61 15.08
C LYS A 545 -44.37 14.42 14.59
N THR A 546 -43.27 14.15 15.29
CA THR A 546 -42.58 12.86 15.20
C THR A 546 -43.55 11.70 15.32
N GLY A 547 -43.50 10.77 14.37
CA GLY A 547 -44.40 9.62 14.23
C GLY A 547 -45.62 9.82 13.34
N ASP A 548 -45.91 11.06 12.89
CA ASP A 548 -46.96 11.28 11.89
C ASP A 548 -46.51 10.73 10.52
N LEU A 549 -47.39 9.97 9.85
CA LEU A 549 -47.11 9.41 8.52
C LEU A 549 -47.39 10.45 7.42
N VAL A 550 -46.32 10.99 6.84
CA VAL A 550 -46.35 11.95 5.71
C VAL A 550 -46.31 11.19 4.38
N MET A 551 -47.06 11.67 3.39
CA MET A 551 -47.00 11.18 2.02
C MET A 551 -45.85 11.86 1.27
N THR A 552 -44.88 11.05 0.87
CA THR A 552 -43.74 11.38 0.03
C THR A 552 -43.98 10.88 -1.40
N MET A 553 -43.23 11.41 -2.37
CA MET A 553 -43.35 11.04 -3.77
C MET A 553 -42.59 9.75 -4.12
N ASP A 554 -41.50 9.49 -3.41
CA ASP A 554 -40.53 8.44 -3.73
C ASP A 554 -40.86 7.13 -3.00
N HIS A 555 -41.08 7.18 -1.68
CA HIS A 555 -41.30 5.99 -0.86
C HIS A 555 -42.68 5.91 -0.16
N GLY A 556 -43.59 6.86 -0.41
CA GLY A 556 -44.99 6.77 0.00
C GLY A 556 -45.24 7.28 1.43
N MET A 557 -45.87 6.49 2.29
CA MET A 557 -46.23 6.95 3.65
C MET A 557 -45.07 6.70 4.63
N GLN A 558 -44.26 7.73 4.89
CA GLN A 558 -43.07 7.65 5.75
C GLN A 558 -43.28 8.28 7.13
N PRO A 559 -42.70 7.69 8.20
CA PRO A 559 -42.80 8.23 9.55
C PRO A 559 -41.85 9.42 9.72
N LEU A 560 -42.40 10.58 10.01
CA LEU A 560 -41.61 11.78 10.30
C LEU A 560 -40.80 11.57 11.59
N ARG A 561 -39.49 11.79 11.55
CA ARG A 561 -38.58 11.48 12.67
C ARG A 561 -38.35 12.65 13.61
N TRP A 562 -38.21 13.85 13.08
CA TRP A 562 -37.97 15.05 13.88
C TRP A 562 -38.66 16.27 13.25
N MET A 563 -39.08 17.23 14.10
CA MET A 563 -39.71 18.51 13.72
C MET A 563 -39.04 19.68 14.43
N GLY A 564 -38.70 20.74 13.69
CA GLY A 564 -38.19 22.00 14.24
C GLY A 564 -39.15 23.18 14.09
N ARG A 565 -39.03 24.22 14.94
CA ARG A 565 -39.81 25.46 14.86
C ARG A 565 -39.11 26.71 15.45
N LYS A 566 -38.90 27.74 14.63
CA LYS A 566 -38.34 29.07 14.99
C LYS A 566 -39.22 30.16 14.38
N LYS A 567 -39.18 31.33 15.02
CA LYS A 567 -40.03 32.47 14.69
C LYS A 567 -39.18 33.72 14.54
N LEU A 568 -39.28 34.33 13.36
CA LEU A 568 -38.72 35.65 13.06
C LEU A 568 -39.84 36.70 13.10
N ASN A 569 -39.53 37.88 13.61
CA ASN A 569 -40.38 39.07 13.58
C ASN A 569 -39.82 40.10 12.58
N SER A 570 -40.56 41.18 12.33
CA SER A 570 -40.16 42.19 11.35
C SER A 570 -38.80 42.84 11.61
N ILE A 571 -38.31 42.88 12.86
CA ILE A 571 -36.96 43.41 13.17
C ILE A 571 -35.90 42.44 12.65
N ASP A 572 -36.04 41.15 12.94
CA ASP A 572 -35.12 40.10 12.50
C ASP A 572 -35.07 40.01 10.96
N LEU A 573 -36.23 40.19 10.30
CA LEU A 573 -36.39 40.22 8.84
C LEU A 573 -35.96 41.54 8.18
N GLU A 574 -35.76 42.60 8.96
CA GLU A 574 -35.11 43.86 8.53
C GLU A 574 -33.59 43.81 8.75
N ALA A 575 -33.12 43.12 9.79
CA ALA A 575 -31.70 42.90 10.09
C ALA A 575 -31.06 41.93 9.08
N SER A 576 -31.73 40.81 8.82
CA SER A 576 -31.25 39.75 7.91
C SER A 576 -32.21 39.60 6.70
N PRO A 577 -32.10 40.44 5.65
CA PRO A 577 -32.90 40.29 4.43
C PRO A 577 -32.71 38.95 3.70
N LYS A 578 -31.67 38.16 4.03
CA LYS A 578 -31.54 36.76 3.57
C LYS A 578 -32.68 35.85 4.09
N LEU A 579 -33.33 36.20 5.20
CA LEU A 579 -34.45 35.46 5.79
C LEU A 579 -35.84 35.79 5.24
N LYS A 580 -35.96 36.65 4.21
CA LYS A 580 -37.27 37.01 3.66
C LYS A 580 -37.83 35.90 2.77
N PRO A 581 -39.01 35.33 3.10
CA PRO A 581 -39.52 34.14 2.43
C PRO A 581 -39.95 34.40 0.99
N ILE A 582 -39.90 33.34 0.18
CA ILE A 582 -40.41 33.33 -1.18
C ILE A 582 -41.86 32.87 -1.15
N LYS A 583 -42.69 33.67 -1.80
CA LYS A 583 -44.07 33.34 -2.11
C LYS A 583 -44.15 32.68 -3.48
N ILE A 584 -44.68 31.46 -3.52
CA ILE A 584 -45.11 30.76 -4.72
C ILE A 584 -46.64 30.77 -4.72
N ALA A 585 -47.24 31.65 -5.51
CA ALA A 585 -48.69 31.85 -5.54
C ALA A 585 -49.46 30.61 -6.05
N ALA A 586 -50.72 30.47 -5.64
CA ALA A 586 -51.57 29.34 -6.03
C ALA A 586 -51.62 29.15 -7.57
N GLY A 587 -51.22 27.96 -8.03
CA GLY A 587 -51.16 27.58 -9.44
C GLY A 587 -49.91 28.06 -10.22
N ALA A 588 -48.95 28.74 -9.59
CA ALA A 588 -47.79 29.34 -10.26
C ALA A 588 -46.83 28.31 -10.91
N LEU A 589 -46.75 27.08 -10.39
CA LEU A 589 -45.92 26.01 -10.96
C LEU A 589 -46.59 25.34 -12.17
N GLY A 590 -47.91 25.48 -12.31
CA GLY A 590 -48.72 24.88 -13.37
C GLY A 590 -49.57 23.71 -12.88
N ASN A 591 -50.43 23.16 -13.76
CA ASN A 591 -51.41 22.11 -13.46
C ASN A 591 -52.33 22.34 -12.23
N GLY A 592 -52.31 23.54 -11.63
CA GLY A 592 -53.04 23.88 -10.40
C GLY A 592 -52.21 23.80 -9.11
N THR A 593 -50.89 23.63 -9.19
CA THR A 593 -50.00 23.57 -8.01
C THR A 593 -49.15 24.85 -7.85
N PRO A 594 -48.83 25.26 -6.61
CA PRO A 594 -49.44 24.80 -5.35
C PRO A 594 -50.94 25.15 -5.30
N LEU A 595 -51.72 24.41 -4.52
CA LEU A 595 -53.18 24.56 -4.42
C LEU A 595 -53.60 25.86 -3.69
N ASN A 596 -52.78 26.25 -2.72
CA ASN A 596 -52.82 27.50 -1.97
C ASN A 596 -51.50 28.26 -2.19
N ASP A 597 -51.42 29.54 -1.81
CA ASP A 597 -50.16 30.26 -1.78
C ASP A 597 -49.16 29.53 -0.86
N LEU A 598 -48.05 29.05 -1.41
CA LEU A 598 -46.97 28.36 -0.70
C LEU A 598 -45.92 29.39 -0.29
N MET A 599 -45.59 29.41 0.99
CA MET A 599 -44.55 30.25 1.57
C MET A 599 -43.38 29.36 1.98
N VAL A 600 -42.20 29.59 1.42
CA VAL A 600 -40.98 28.82 1.68
C VAL A 600 -39.83 29.76 1.94
N SER A 601 -38.70 29.23 2.41
CA SER A 601 -37.48 30.04 2.52
C SER A 601 -36.97 30.47 1.15
N ARG A 602 -35.92 31.29 1.10
CA ARG A 602 -35.30 31.66 -0.16
C ARG A 602 -34.84 30.47 -0.98
N GLN A 603 -34.44 29.38 -0.35
CA GLN A 603 -33.55 28.44 -1.00
C GLN A 603 -34.04 26.99 -0.94
N HIS A 604 -35.04 26.77 -0.09
CA HIS A 604 -35.98 25.67 -0.18
C HIS A 604 -36.23 25.18 -1.62
N ARG A 605 -36.00 23.89 -1.89
CA ARG A 605 -35.96 23.38 -3.26
C ARG A 605 -37.28 22.77 -3.69
N ILE A 606 -37.76 23.26 -4.82
CA ILE A 606 -39.01 22.84 -5.46
C ILE A 606 -38.66 21.84 -6.56
N LEU A 607 -39.39 20.71 -6.63
CA LEU A 607 -39.24 19.77 -7.73
C LEU A 607 -39.90 20.35 -9.00
N VAL A 608 -39.14 20.39 -10.09
CA VAL A 608 -39.56 20.96 -11.37
C VAL A 608 -39.47 19.88 -12.45
N ARG A 609 -40.63 19.46 -12.97
CA ARG A 609 -40.76 18.45 -14.03
C ARG A 609 -41.14 19.07 -15.37
N SER A 610 -40.21 19.12 -16.32
CA SER A 610 -40.54 19.65 -17.65
C SER A 610 -39.71 19.10 -18.81
N ALA A 611 -40.35 19.06 -19.99
CA ALA A 611 -39.69 18.86 -21.28
C ALA A 611 -38.79 20.05 -21.71
N ILE A 612 -38.44 20.99 -20.81
CA ILE A 612 -37.34 21.95 -20.99
C ILE A 612 -36.13 21.52 -20.14
N ALA A 613 -36.33 20.93 -18.96
CA ALA A 613 -35.26 20.39 -18.13
C ALA A 613 -34.55 19.24 -18.86
N ASP A 614 -35.34 18.32 -19.41
CA ASP A 614 -34.92 17.20 -20.29
C ASP A 614 -33.96 17.64 -21.42
N ARG A 615 -34.20 18.84 -22.00
CA ARG A 615 -33.40 19.42 -23.09
C ARG A 615 -32.36 20.44 -22.64
N MET A 616 -32.08 20.53 -21.34
CA MET A 616 -31.07 21.42 -20.75
C MET A 616 -30.10 20.72 -19.79
N PHE A 617 -30.55 19.63 -19.15
CA PHE A 617 -29.83 18.89 -18.12
C PHE A 617 -29.86 17.37 -18.34
N GLY A 618 -30.47 16.88 -19.44
CA GLY A 618 -30.60 15.45 -19.75
C GLY A 618 -31.63 14.69 -18.92
N VAL A 619 -32.21 15.31 -17.89
CA VAL A 619 -33.17 14.70 -16.94
C VAL A 619 -34.52 15.42 -16.96
N GLN A 620 -35.62 14.67 -16.82
CA GLN A 620 -36.98 15.25 -16.87
C GLN A 620 -37.40 16.02 -15.62
N GLU A 621 -36.75 15.75 -14.49
CA GLU A 621 -37.05 16.26 -13.16
C GLU A 621 -35.75 16.82 -12.56
N ILE A 622 -35.81 18.03 -12.00
CA ILE A 622 -34.70 18.71 -11.31
C ILE A 622 -35.23 19.40 -10.05
N LEU A 623 -34.39 19.53 -9.03
CA LEU A 623 -34.67 20.38 -7.87
C LEU A 623 -34.16 21.81 -8.14
N VAL A 624 -34.95 22.82 -7.74
CA VAL A 624 -34.61 24.24 -7.94
C VAL A 624 -34.98 25.06 -6.70
N ALA A 625 -33.98 25.73 -6.13
CA ALA A 625 -34.14 26.68 -5.03
C ALA A 625 -35.09 27.83 -5.37
N ALA A 626 -36.00 28.18 -4.45
CA ALA A 626 -37.14 29.06 -4.69
C ALA A 626 -36.76 30.48 -5.19
N ILE A 627 -35.64 31.07 -4.73
CA ILE A 627 -35.12 32.37 -5.17
C ILE A 627 -34.74 32.34 -6.65
N LYS A 628 -34.21 31.21 -7.13
CA LYS A 628 -33.78 31.05 -8.53
C LYS A 628 -35.01 30.96 -9.46
N LEU A 629 -36.21 30.70 -8.91
CA LEU A 629 -37.51 30.77 -9.60
C LEU A 629 -38.14 32.19 -9.60
N VAL A 630 -37.63 33.14 -8.82
CA VAL A 630 -38.18 34.52 -8.76
C VAL A 630 -38.10 35.19 -10.13
N GLY A 631 -39.19 35.84 -10.52
CA GLY A 631 -39.37 36.37 -11.88
C GLY A 631 -40.13 35.42 -12.81
N HIS A 632 -40.38 34.17 -12.41
CA HIS A 632 -41.50 33.42 -12.94
C HIS A 632 -42.83 34.08 -12.51
N PRO A 633 -43.86 34.16 -13.37
CA PRO A 633 -45.16 34.71 -12.98
C PRO A 633 -45.73 34.01 -11.74
N GLY A 634 -46.01 34.79 -10.69
CA GLY A 634 -46.52 34.29 -9.42
C GLY A 634 -45.46 33.81 -8.42
N ILE A 635 -44.16 34.08 -8.64
CA ILE A 635 -43.08 33.78 -7.68
C ILE A 635 -42.30 35.06 -7.34
N GLU A 636 -42.36 35.47 -6.06
CA GLU A 636 -41.88 36.77 -5.56
C GLU A 636 -41.31 36.70 -4.13
N VAL A 637 -40.39 37.60 -3.78
CA VAL A 637 -39.92 37.80 -2.40
C VAL A 637 -40.96 38.59 -1.61
N VAL A 638 -41.27 38.21 -0.38
CA VAL A 638 -42.19 38.97 0.48
C VAL A 638 -41.43 40.00 1.31
N GLU A 639 -41.31 41.20 0.75
CA GLU A 639 -40.53 42.30 1.34
C GLU A 639 -41.08 42.84 2.68
N ASP A 640 -42.41 42.90 2.82
CA ASP A 640 -43.13 43.56 3.93
C ASP A 640 -43.68 42.54 4.97
N ALA A 641 -42.90 41.52 5.34
CA ALA A 641 -43.35 40.45 6.23
C ALA A 641 -43.36 40.85 7.72
N GLU A 642 -44.55 41.04 8.33
CA GLU A 642 -44.69 41.41 9.77
C GLU A 642 -44.09 40.37 10.74
N SER A 643 -44.16 39.08 10.40
CA SER A 643 -43.46 37.98 11.06
C SER A 643 -43.54 36.73 10.20
N VAL A 644 -42.54 35.84 10.30
CA VAL A 644 -42.54 34.54 9.65
C VAL A 644 -42.21 33.48 10.70
N GLU A 645 -42.98 32.38 10.69
CA GLU A 645 -42.64 31.19 11.46
C GLU A 645 -42.13 30.15 10.47
N TYR A 646 -40.93 29.65 10.72
CA TYR A 646 -40.30 28.62 9.92
C TYR A 646 -40.48 27.25 10.59
N PHE A 647 -40.37 26.19 9.79
CA PHE A 647 -40.43 24.78 10.23
C PHE A 647 -39.46 23.91 9.45
N HIS A 648 -39.08 22.77 10.02
CA HIS A 648 -38.49 21.65 9.27
C HIS A 648 -39.08 20.32 9.69
N MET A 649 -38.88 19.33 8.80
CA MET A 649 -39.19 17.92 9.00
C MET A 649 -38.06 17.08 8.42
N LEU A 650 -37.70 16.01 9.12
CA LEU A 650 -36.69 15.03 8.70
C LEU A 650 -37.27 13.60 8.75
N PHE A 651 -36.80 12.75 7.85
CA PHE A 651 -37.21 11.35 7.68
C PHE A 651 -35.99 10.42 7.73
N ASP A 652 -36.21 9.11 7.69
CA ASP A 652 -35.13 8.09 7.68
C ASP A 652 -34.22 8.10 6.42
N GLN A 653 -34.46 9.00 5.45
CA GLN A 653 -33.76 9.14 4.17
C GLN A 653 -34.26 10.39 3.41
N HIS A 654 -33.78 10.62 2.17
CA HIS A 654 -34.33 11.68 1.28
C HIS A 654 -35.78 11.41 0.89
N GLU A 655 -36.64 12.43 0.97
CA GLU A 655 -38.04 12.32 0.58
C GLU A 655 -38.57 13.62 -0.05
N ILE A 656 -39.19 13.54 -1.23
CA ILE A 656 -39.96 14.67 -1.77
C ILE A 656 -41.36 14.68 -1.16
N VAL A 657 -41.69 15.68 -0.36
CA VAL A 657 -43.00 15.88 0.29
C VAL A 657 -43.94 16.76 -0.54
N PHE A 658 -45.25 16.68 -0.27
CA PHE A 658 -46.27 17.47 -0.96
C PHE A 658 -46.73 18.70 -0.17
N SER A 659 -45.99 19.81 -0.28
CA SER A 659 -46.25 21.10 0.38
C SER A 659 -47.28 21.95 -0.39
N ASN A 660 -48.46 22.18 0.20
CA ASN A 660 -49.63 22.76 -0.49
C ASN A 660 -49.94 22.06 -1.83
N GLY A 661 -49.58 20.78 -1.97
CA GLY A 661 -49.70 20.02 -3.23
C GLY A 661 -48.69 20.38 -4.33
N ALA A 662 -47.68 21.21 -4.06
CA ALA A 662 -46.44 21.23 -4.84
C ALA A 662 -45.50 20.14 -4.32
N ALA A 663 -44.69 19.54 -5.20
CA ALA A 663 -43.64 18.61 -4.81
C ALA A 663 -42.40 19.43 -4.37
N THR A 664 -41.97 19.26 -3.13
CA THR A 664 -40.87 20.01 -2.50
C THR A 664 -40.01 19.06 -1.69
N GLU A 665 -38.74 19.38 -1.54
CA GLU A 665 -37.79 18.57 -0.79
C GLU A 665 -38.09 18.58 0.74
N SER A 666 -37.97 17.44 1.41
CA SER A 666 -37.72 17.40 2.86
C SER A 666 -36.24 17.53 3.14
N LEU A 667 -35.89 17.96 4.34
CA LEU A 667 -34.49 17.90 4.74
C LEU A 667 -34.02 16.45 4.88
N PHE A 668 -32.76 16.21 4.53
CA PHE A 668 -32.07 14.95 4.67
C PHE A 668 -30.59 15.19 4.98
N THR A 669 -30.12 14.64 6.10
CA THR A 669 -28.72 14.62 6.52
C THR A 669 -28.12 13.26 6.15
N GLY A 670 -27.53 13.20 4.96
CA GLY A 670 -26.73 12.07 4.50
C GLY A 670 -25.52 12.60 3.74
N PRO A 671 -24.31 12.01 3.87
CA PRO A 671 -23.09 12.54 3.26
C PRO A 671 -23.22 12.82 1.75
N GLU A 672 -23.88 11.92 1.02
CA GLU A 672 -24.12 12.03 -0.43
C GLU A 672 -25.28 12.97 -0.84
N ALA A 673 -26.04 13.48 0.12
CA ALA A 673 -27.20 14.34 -0.18
C ALA A 673 -26.92 15.83 0.04
N LEU A 674 -26.08 16.17 1.03
CA LEU A 674 -25.67 17.55 1.30
C LEU A 674 -24.72 18.08 0.23
N LYS A 675 -23.78 17.25 -0.28
CA LYS A 675 -22.98 17.51 -1.51
C LYS A 675 -23.81 17.92 -2.73
N ALA A 676 -25.09 17.53 -2.77
CA ALA A 676 -26.00 17.86 -3.87
C ALA A 676 -26.76 19.19 -3.63
N VAL A 677 -26.56 19.86 -2.50
CA VAL A 677 -27.14 21.16 -2.14
C VAL A 677 -26.08 22.25 -2.31
N SER A 678 -26.33 23.24 -3.19
CA SER A 678 -25.43 24.40 -3.35
C SER A 678 -25.31 25.17 -2.04
N GLU A 679 -24.19 25.81 -1.74
CA GLU A 679 -23.86 26.72 -0.61
C GLU A 679 -24.97 27.75 -0.29
N ASP A 680 -25.40 28.50 -1.32
CA ASP A 680 -26.53 29.43 -1.21
C ASP A 680 -27.88 28.71 -0.97
N ALA A 681 -27.93 27.38 -1.08
CA ALA A 681 -28.97 26.45 -0.62
C ALA A 681 -28.49 25.55 0.54
N ARG A 682 -27.28 25.75 1.06
CA ARG A 682 -26.67 25.01 2.15
C ARG A 682 -27.01 25.68 3.46
N ALA A 683 -27.12 27.05 3.59
CA ALA A 683 -27.23 28.04 4.74
C ALA A 683 -28.59 28.78 5.18
N GLU A 684 -29.28 28.40 6.30
CA GLU A 684 -30.56 28.82 7.03
C GLU A 684 -31.34 27.70 7.87
N ILE A 685 -31.24 26.36 7.58
CA ILE A 685 -31.56 25.05 8.24
C ILE A 685 -31.32 25.34 9.70
N LEU A 686 -30.05 25.44 10.08
CA LEU A 686 -29.58 25.49 11.45
C LEU A 686 -29.82 26.90 12.01
N GLU A 687 -29.79 27.93 11.15
CA GLU A 687 -30.22 29.27 11.53
C GLU A 687 -31.68 29.26 12.05
N LEU A 688 -32.55 28.38 11.56
CA LEU A 688 -33.91 28.23 12.07
C LEU A 688 -34.12 26.96 12.94
N PHE A 689 -33.29 25.92 12.79
CA PHE A 689 -33.43 24.55 13.32
C PHE A 689 -32.07 23.86 13.56
N PRO A 690 -31.32 24.21 14.61
CA PRO A 690 -30.01 23.62 14.85
C PRO A 690 -30.06 22.11 15.17
N ASP A 691 -31.16 21.61 15.72
CA ASP A 691 -31.32 20.25 16.27
C ASP A 691 -31.15 19.07 15.28
N ILE A 692 -30.89 19.34 13.99
CA ILE A 692 -30.94 18.35 12.89
C ILE A 692 -29.68 17.53 12.71
N ALA A 693 -28.50 18.04 13.11
CA ALA A 693 -27.18 17.49 12.81
C ALA A 693 -26.86 16.14 13.49
N THR A 694 -27.87 15.32 13.78
CA THR A 694 -27.86 14.21 14.73
C THR A 694 -28.52 12.93 14.19
N GLN A 695 -28.86 12.87 12.89
CA GLN A 695 -29.60 11.75 12.28
C GLN A 695 -28.94 11.28 10.98
N THR A 696 -28.69 9.97 10.88
CA THR A 696 -27.78 9.33 9.91
C THR A 696 -28.45 8.29 9.00
N ALA A 697 -27.83 8.07 7.83
CA ALA A 697 -28.15 7.07 6.78
C ALA A 697 -29.46 7.29 5.97
N LEU A 698 -29.62 6.86 4.70
CA LEU A 698 -28.66 6.53 3.62
C LEU A 698 -29.37 6.57 2.23
N LEU A 699 -28.58 6.42 1.13
CA LEU A 699 -28.99 6.21 -0.28
C LEU A 699 -29.56 7.45 -1.06
N PRO A 700 -29.52 7.45 -2.41
CA PRO A 700 -29.04 8.62 -3.16
C PRO A 700 -30.09 9.64 -3.61
N ALA A 701 -29.64 10.90 -3.71
CA ALA A 701 -30.43 12.04 -4.16
C ALA A 701 -30.65 12.11 -5.70
N ARG A 702 -31.66 12.87 -6.13
CA ARG A 702 -31.96 13.14 -7.55
C ARG A 702 -31.13 14.33 -8.07
N HIS A 703 -30.56 14.22 -9.27
CA HIS A 703 -29.67 15.22 -9.89
C HIS A 703 -30.09 16.70 -9.66
N ILE A 704 -29.19 17.47 -9.06
CA ILE A 704 -29.31 18.92 -8.88
C ILE A 704 -28.35 19.67 -9.83
N PRO A 705 -28.78 20.76 -10.50
CA PRO A 705 -27.94 21.40 -11.53
C PRO A 705 -26.88 22.35 -10.94
N GLN A 706 -25.63 21.88 -10.89
CA GLN A 706 -24.42 22.57 -10.37
C GLN A 706 -24.16 24.03 -10.81
N LYS A 707 -24.84 24.59 -11.84
CA LYS A 707 -24.47 25.91 -12.41
C LYS A 707 -25.68 26.84 -12.55
N GLY A 708 -25.85 27.76 -11.59
CA GLY A 708 -27.00 28.67 -11.48
C GLY A 708 -27.29 29.53 -12.72
N GLY A 709 -26.28 29.84 -13.53
CA GLY A 709 -26.44 30.53 -14.83
C GLY A 709 -27.27 29.74 -15.86
N MET A 710 -27.28 28.40 -15.78
CA MET A 710 -28.16 27.53 -16.58
C MET A 710 -29.57 27.50 -16.01
N VAL A 711 -29.73 27.43 -14.69
CA VAL A 711 -31.03 27.49 -13.99
C VAL A 711 -31.78 28.80 -14.31
N LYS A 712 -31.08 29.95 -14.28
CA LYS A 712 -31.66 31.24 -14.67
C LYS A 712 -32.17 31.24 -16.13
N ARG A 713 -31.36 30.73 -17.08
CA ARG A 713 -31.77 30.57 -18.49
C ARG A 713 -32.92 29.59 -18.67
N PHE A 714 -33.04 28.59 -17.80
CA PHE A 714 -34.14 27.63 -17.77
C PHE A 714 -35.46 28.30 -17.32
N VAL A 715 -35.46 29.08 -16.24
CA VAL A 715 -36.62 29.85 -15.77
C VAL A 715 -37.05 30.91 -16.78
N GLU A 716 -36.09 31.65 -17.36
CA GLU A 716 -36.34 32.58 -18.48
C GLU A 716 -37.00 31.88 -19.67
N ARG A 717 -36.59 30.64 -20.01
CA ARG A 717 -37.20 29.83 -21.07
C ARG A 717 -38.62 29.38 -20.70
N HIS A 718 -38.91 29.06 -19.45
CA HIS A 718 -40.26 28.73 -19.00
C HIS A 718 -41.21 29.93 -19.14
N ALA A 719 -40.83 31.07 -18.54
CA ALA A 719 -41.61 32.31 -18.59
C ALA A 719 -41.83 32.80 -20.03
N LYS A 720 -40.77 32.86 -20.84
CA LYS A 720 -40.83 33.34 -22.24
C LYS A 720 -41.68 32.47 -23.16
N ASN A 721 -41.77 31.17 -22.91
CA ASN A 721 -42.58 30.24 -23.72
C ASN A 721 -43.97 29.97 -23.11
N ASN A 722 -44.30 30.61 -21.97
CA ASN A 722 -45.52 30.36 -21.19
C ASN A 722 -45.75 28.85 -20.96
N LYS A 723 -44.73 28.18 -20.44
CA LYS A 723 -44.75 26.75 -20.11
C LYS A 723 -44.72 26.55 -18.60
N ALA A 724 -45.67 25.77 -18.10
CA ALA A 724 -45.69 25.30 -16.72
C ALA A 724 -44.35 24.65 -16.33
N LEU A 725 -43.93 24.88 -15.08
CA LEU A 725 -42.76 24.25 -14.46
C LEU A 725 -43.03 22.76 -14.16
N MET A 726 -44.29 22.40 -13.93
CA MET A 726 -44.78 21.02 -13.87
C MET A 726 -45.67 20.71 -15.09
N SER A 727 -45.27 19.75 -15.94
CA SER A 727 -46.01 19.35 -17.16
C SER A 727 -46.75 18.02 -17.05
#